data_AF-A0A437UWK4-F1
#
_entry.id   AF-A0A437UWK4-F1
#
_cell.length_a   1.000
_cell.length_b   1.000
_cell.length_c   1.000
_cell.angle_alpha   90.00
_cell.angle_beta   90.00
_cell.angle_gamma   90.00
#
_symmetry.space_group_name_H-M   'P 1'
#
loop_
_entity.id
_entity.type
_entity.pdbx_description
1 polymer ?
#
loop_
_entity_poly.entity_id
_entity_poly.type
_entity_poly.pdbx_seq_one_letter_code
_entity_poly.pdbx_strand_id
1 'polypeptide(L)'
;MMQLAVFCWTVGFGPRRLVREGQRMSGSHAGPGEMMENDMILKFSAGGRHSIARRLYALLALLLFIIGICPPLAASADEPGVSITTPPIHRKQLGDNGDGSYDLTLTVRGETDSAIAEQRANVLVIFDNSSSMETWVPVYGTRLAAAKHSVNQLSSTLLGLNTAANADIVEMALLSFNTGTTLECDWTTDLGTFQGATNGMGTDLGTNWELALDQGKQVADAKAADGDPTYVIFVTDGLPTKDKTGNWVDNDVGYAHSLDEAKAIVDAGYHLYSVYMYGGHNYLNQLTNYAYTGDPNGNPGGTYYYQASDTPALQAALDQIAAVITKTITYKDVSVDDRLDAVNMDFADIGAAGTPEYVLTKTRVSTGEEIATYDSATGMLTGTWDYELPTFDLGDKSLSWRPEANADTVLDNDVTYSITVKVKPTQAAYDAIADGTAPLQSGDNDGDGVDDAEGLYSNDNDHATITFSTILTETSSSGGTTSTVTGPQTSPYNKPVASPPTSTLTLTKRWVGDDHDQTTPSRPTELHGTVTRDGGTADEKTYDVTLTPSAGDPNVYTTTLEVPAGPTGHTYTFAEEMLPSYYTASAVTAATSGATSSASGATLTLAGFLPQAGSFEIANTYAASGSVELSATKILNGRDLEADQFEFTLTGADDGVSQVKKNADDGTVDFDAITYTAIGTYRYTIVESEGGGIGYVNDTHTENITVTVTDNGDGTLEATAEYDADGATFINEYVAVPVAVLKQSSGDGTPALGGAQFTLYLDDGDGVFGNGDAVATTYSDDALTTEIPGSVVTTGADGKAAFYGLIAGETYWLKETRAPVGYNLDAQAHAIVVAADGTISTLDSAGTSAALPIAGGIATITIADDPLPILPGTAGAGIVGILLAGSTLVLGGGTAALHVRRRGGRRSLGGSYSPRHMKRE
;
A
#
# COMPACT_ATOMS: atom_id res chain seq x y z
N MET A 1 -50.07 -38.92 22.97
CA MET A 1 -51.43 -38.66 23.47
C MET A 1 -51.53 -37.19 23.84
N MET A 2 -52.58 -36.53 23.35
CA MET A 2 -53.11 -35.19 23.71
C MET A 2 -52.25 -33.93 23.49
N GLN A 3 -52.63 -33.25 22.40
CA GLN A 3 -52.68 -31.80 22.22
C GLN A 3 -53.37 -31.10 23.41
N LEU A 4 -52.96 -29.87 23.72
CA LEU A 4 -53.91 -28.80 24.04
C LEU A 4 -53.32 -27.43 23.65
N ALA A 5 -54.01 -26.76 22.72
CA ALA A 5 -53.83 -25.37 22.38
C ALA A 5 -54.85 -24.52 23.15
N VAL A 6 -54.46 -23.33 23.61
CA VAL A 6 -55.39 -22.21 23.86
C VAL A 6 -54.73 -20.90 23.43
N PHE A 7 -55.38 -20.26 22.47
CA PHE A 7 -55.22 -18.88 21.99
C PHE A 7 -55.81 -17.89 23.01
N CYS A 8 -55.26 -16.67 23.17
CA CYS A 8 -55.84 -15.42 22.61
C CYS A 8 -55.13 -14.12 23.09
N TRP A 9 -54.77 -13.30 22.09
CA TRP A 9 -54.92 -11.83 21.95
C TRP A 9 -54.04 -10.78 22.68
N THR A 10 -53.22 -10.10 21.84
CA THR A 10 -53.05 -8.63 21.59
C THR A 10 -52.83 -7.68 22.79
N VAL A 11 -51.91 -6.70 22.75
CA VAL A 11 -51.96 -5.45 21.94
C VAL A 11 -50.53 -4.88 21.80
N GLY A 12 -50.19 -4.37 20.61
CA GLY A 12 -48.92 -3.67 20.34
C GLY A 12 -48.96 -2.17 20.59
N PHE A 13 -47.79 -1.53 20.63
CA PHE A 13 -47.62 -0.10 20.38
C PHE A 13 -46.24 0.18 19.77
N GLY A 14 -46.25 0.76 18.57
CA GLY A 14 -45.14 1.47 17.95
C GLY A 14 -45.10 2.95 18.35
N PRO A 15 -44.22 3.76 17.71
CA PRO A 15 -43.25 4.61 18.41
C PRO A 15 -43.64 6.10 18.46
N ARG A 16 -42.90 6.90 19.26
CA ARG A 16 -42.94 8.38 19.19
C ARG A 16 -41.57 9.03 19.16
N ARG A 17 -41.34 9.79 18.08
CA ARG A 17 -40.39 10.92 17.94
C ARG A 17 -40.90 12.16 18.70
N LEU A 18 -39.97 13.01 19.14
CA LEU A 18 -40.01 14.49 19.20
C LEU A 18 -38.54 14.97 19.42
N VAL A 19 -37.88 15.61 18.44
CA VAL A 19 -37.78 17.09 18.17
C VAL A 19 -37.14 17.84 19.36
N ARG A 20 -35.85 18.27 19.32
CA ARG A 20 -35.17 19.40 18.61
C ARG A 20 -35.22 20.73 19.39
N GLU A 21 -34.06 21.14 19.92
CA GLU A 21 -33.54 22.51 20.17
C GLU A 21 -32.23 22.32 20.97
N GLY A 22 -31.04 22.86 20.68
CA GLY A 22 -30.62 23.91 19.77
C GLY A 22 -30.08 25.12 20.54
N GLN A 23 -28.83 25.10 21.02
CA GLN A 23 -27.99 26.32 21.14
C GLN A 23 -26.47 26.03 21.14
N ARG A 24 -25.83 26.65 20.15
CA ARG A 24 -24.43 27.06 19.96
C ARG A 24 -23.97 28.03 21.10
N MET A 25 -22.72 28.36 21.45
CA MET A 25 -21.37 28.34 20.84
C MET A 25 -20.27 28.32 21.94
N SER A 26 -19.03 28.03 21.51
CA SER A 26 -17.75 28.65 21.94
C SER A 26 -17.20 28.28 23.32
N GLY A 27 -15.96 27.86 23.51
CA GLY A 27 -14.81 27.73 22.61
C GLY A 27 -13.54 27.33 23.39
N SER A 28 -12.51 27.00 22.62
CA SER A 28 -11.06 27.00 22.93
C SER A 28 -10.48 26.09 24.03
N HIS A 29 -9.60 25.21 23.54
CA HIS A 29 -8.18 25.02 23.91
C HIS A 29 -7.76 23.93 24.91
N ALA A 30 -6.76 23.17 24.42
CA ALA A 30 -5.67 22.46 25.09
C ALA A 30 -5.99 21.12 25.80
N GLY A 31 -5.50 20.01 25.22
CA GLY A 31 -5.08 18.82 25.99
C GLY A 31 -3.65 19.01 26.52
N PRO A 32 -2.89 17.93 26.77
CA PRO A 32 -3.24 16.59 27.28
C PRO A 32 -2.78 16.47 28.77
N GLY A 33 -3.18 15.46 29.54
CA GLY A 33 -2.47 14.18 29.59
C GLY A 33 -1.61 14.07 30.86
N GLU A 34 -1.69 12.89 31.48
CA GLU A 34 -0.71 12.29 32.38
C GLU A 34 -0.73 12.54 33.91
N MET A 35 -0.62 11.39 34.58
CA MET A 35 0.07 11.09 35.84
C MET A 35 -0.75 10.73 37.09
N MET A 36 -0.68 9.41 37.35
CA MET A 36 -0.14 8.77 38.55
C MET A 36 -1.08 8.48 39.74
N GLU A 37 -1.17 7.17 39.97
CA GLU A 37 -1.33 6.50 41.26
C GLU A 37 -0.46 7.10 42.37
N ASN A 38 -1.03 7.19 43.58
CA ASN A 38 -0.45 6.57 44.77
C ASN A 38 -1.37 6.66 45.99
N ASP A 39 -1.68 5.49 46.53
CA ASP A 39 -1.61 5.08 47.93
C ASP A 39 -2.20 5.93 49.08
N MET A 40 -3.28 5.35 49.64
CA MET A 40 -3.36 4.81 51.01
C MET A 40 -3.57 5.74 52.24
N ILE A 41 -4.56 5.32 53.07
CA ILE A 41 -4.63 5.33 54.55
C ILE A 41 -5.50 6.39 55.29
N LEU A 42 -6.71 5.90 55.70
CA LEU A 42 -7.34 5.92 57.04
C LEU A 42 -7.76 7.24 57.77
N LYS A 43 -9.08 7.50 57.91
CA LYS A 43 -9.92 7.24 59.13
C LYS A 43 -11.28 7.99 59.14
N PHE A 44 -12.33 7.21 59.41
CA PHE A 44 -13.60 7.48 60.13
C PHE A 44 -14.40 8.78 59.93
N SER A 45 -15.64 8.65 59.44
CA SER A 45 -16.86 8.98 60.22
C SER A 45 -18.15 8.60 59.46
N ALA A 46 -18.88 7.63 60.04
CA ALA A 46 -20.32 7.42 60.09
C ALA A 46 -21.27 7.97 58.99
N GLY A 47 -22.07 7.05 58.43
CA GLY A 47 -23.50 7.29 58.24
C GLY A 47 -24.12 6.76 56.94
N GLY A 48 -24.81 5.61 57.02
CA GLY A 48 -26.07 5.44 56.27
C GLY A 48 -26.15 4.36 55.19
N ARG A 49 -26.56 3.17 55.62
CA ARG A 49 -27.56 2.27 54.99
C ARG A 49 -27.31 1.75 53.57
N HIS A 50 -27.06 0.44 53.44
CA HIS A 50 -27.83 -0.51 52.59
C HIS A 50 -27.22 -1.93 52.67
N SER A 51 -27.88 -2.87 53.37
CA SER A 51 -27.81 -4.32 53.05
C SER A 51 -28.87 -5.10 53.84
N ILE A 52 -29.94 -5.50 53.15
CA ILE A 52 -30.87 -6.55 53.59
C ILE A 52 -31.01 -7.49 52.40
N ALA A 53 -30.33 -8.64 52.45
CA ALA A 53 -30.71 -9.89 51.76
C ALA A 53 -29.65 -11.00 51.97
N ARG A 54 -29.33 -11.35 53.22
CA ARG A 54 -28.75 -12.66 53.58
C ARG A 54 -29.15 -12.94 55.03
N ARG A 55 -30.23 -13.69 55.24
CA ARG A 55 -30.65 -14.42 56.46
C ARG A 55 -32.12 -14.82 56.33
N LEU A 56 -32.40 -15.96 55.69
CA LEU A 56 -33.72 -16.59 55.80
C LEU A 56 -33.66 -18.09 55.50
N TYR A 57 -32.84 -18.87 56.22
CA TYR A 57 -32.99 -20.33 56.32
C TYR A 57 -32.43 -20.82 57.66
N ALA A 58 -33.09 -20.44 58.75
CA ALA A 58 -32.86 -20.99 60.08
C ALA A 58 -34.08 -20.72 60.96
N LEU A 59 -35.23 -21.28 60.58
CA LEU A 59 -36.45 -21.34 61.41
C LEU A 59 -37.50 -22.24 60.76
N LEU A 60 -37.24 -23.54 60.69
CA LEU A 60 -38.31 -24.55 60.61
C LEU A 60 -37.82 -25.94 61.06
N ALA A 61 -37.15 -26.00 62.21
CA ALA A 61 -36.76 -27.25 62.85
C ALA A 61 -37.28 -27.27 64.30
N LEU A 62 -38.60 -27.37 64.48
CA LEU A 62 -39.23 -27.95 65.68
C LEU A 62 -40.76 -28.04 65.51
N LEU A 63 -41.28 -29.12 64.94
CA LEU A 63 -42.58 -29.66 65.34
C LEU A 63 -42.75 -31.09 64.81
N LEU A 64 -43.28 -31.97 65.68
CA LEU A 64 -43.77 -33.34 65.44
C LEU A 64 -42.78 -34.48 65.69
N PHE A 65 -42.57 -34.74 66.98
CA PHE A 65 -42.51 -36.11 67.50
C PHE A 65 -43.93 -36.50 67.97
N ILE A 66 -44.28 -37.80 67.86
CA ILE A 66 -45.55 -38.48 68.23
C ILE A 66 -46.52 -38.69 67.05
N ILE A 67 -46.40 -39.84 66.38
CA ILE A 67 -47.37 -40.96 66.33
C ILE A 67 -46.62 -42.16 65.73
N GLY A 68 -46.53 -43.26 66.47
CA GLY A 68 -45.91 -44.50 66.01
C GLY A 68 -46.84 -45.28 65.08
N ILE A 69 -46.45 -45.35 63.80
CA ILE A 69 -46.75 -46.48 62.89
C ILE A 69 -45.49 -46.66 62.05
N CYS A 70 -44.85 -47.81 62.18
CA CYS A 70 -43.71 -48.26 61.38
C CYS A 70 -44.25 -48.94 60.09
N PRO A 71 -43.97 -48.44 58.89
CA PRO A 71 -44.03 -49.22 57.66
C PRO A 71 -42.63 -49.76 57.31
N PRO A 72 -42.54 -50.86 56.54
CA PRO A 72 -41.29 -51.57 56.31
C PRO A 72 -40.33 -50.76 55.43
N LEU A 73 -39.03 -51.05 55.58
CA LEU A 73 -37.94 -50.70 54.66
C LEU A 73 -38.41 -50.74 53.20
N ALA A 74 -38.39 -49.59 52.54
CA ALA A 74 -38.42 -49.49 51.09
C ALA A 74 -37.04 -49.01 50.63
N ALA A 75 -36.46 -49.79 49.73
CA ALA A 75 -35.23 -49.50 49.02
C ALA A 75 -35.39 -48.27 48.08
N SER A 76 -34.24 -47.65 47.80
CA SER A 76 -33.94 -46.60 46.82
C SER A 76 -34.78 -45.32 46.91
N ALA A 77 -34.29 -44.36 47.70
CA ALA A 77 -34.20 -43.01 47.19
C ALA A 77 -32.94 -42.98 46.32
N ASP A 78 -33.07 -42.62 45.05
CA ASP A 78 -31.94 -42.26 44.18
C ASP A 78 -31.09 -41.22 44.92
N GLU A 79 -29.86 -41.59 45.25
CA GLU A 79 -28.80 -40.64 45.58
C GLU A 79 -28.67 -39.65 44.39
N PRO A 80 -28.41 -38.35 44.62
CA PRO A 80 -28.02 -37.47 43.52
C PRO A 80 -26.77 -38.07 42.88
N GLY A 81 -26.90 -38.53 41.62
CA GLY A 81 -25.83 -39.19 40.90
C GLY A 81 -24.56 -38.34 40.94
N VAL A 82 -23.45 -38.99 41.27
CA VAL A 82 -22.10 -38.43 41.21
C VAL A 82 -21.95 -37.71 39.87
N SER A 83 -21.72 -36.39 39.90
CA SER A 83 -21.61 -35.57 38.69
C SER A 83 -20.18 -35.64 38.16
N ILE A 84 -19.84 -36.76 37.54
CA ILE A 84 -18.54 -36.92 36.86
C ILE A 84 -18.62 -36.05 35.60
N THR A 85 -17.93 -34.91 35.54
CA THR A 85 -18.02 -33.96 34.39
C THR A 85 -16.75 -33.82 33.59
N THR A 86 -15.72 -34.63 33.88
CA THR A 86 -14.43 -34.44 33.23
C THR A 86 -14.42 -34.99 31.81
N PRO A 87 -14.12 -34.16 30.79
CA PRO A 87 -14.00 -34.63 29.42
C PRO A 87 -12.74 -35.47 29.18
N PRO A 88 -12.75 -36.30 28.11
CA PRO A 88 -11.52 -36.87 27.59
C PRO A 88 -10.58 -35.74 27.09
N ILE A 89 -9.28 -36.00 27.02
CA ILE A 89 -8.33 -35.07 26.40
C ILE A 89 -8.70 -34.93 24.93
N HIS A 90 -8.92 -33.70 24.45
CA HIS A 90 -9.28 -33.44 23.07
C HIS A 90 -8.69 -32.11 22.61
N ARG A 91 -8.29 -32.04 21.34
CA ARG A 91 -7.71 -30.85 20.71
C ARG A 91 -8.05 -30.77 19.23
N LYS A 92 -8.09 -29.54 18.71
CA LYS A 92 -8.31 -29.18 17.32
C LYS A 92 -7.08 -28.41 16.83
N GLN A 93 -6.41 -28.93 15.82
CA GLN A 93 -5.16 -28.35 15.30
C GLN A 93 -5.38 -27.89 13.87
N LEU A 94 -4.74 -26.79 13.48
CA LEU A 94 -4.77 -26.27 12.12
C LEU A 94 -3.35 -26.03 11.62
N GLY A 95 -2.87 -26.93 10.76
CA GLY A 95 -1.53 -26.84 10.15
C GLY A 95 -1.56 -26.25 8.75
N ASP A 96 -0.69 -25.28 8.45
CA ASP A 96 -0.53 -24.73 7.09
C ASP A 96 0.27 -25.68 6.19
N ASN A 97 -0.28 -26.00 5.01
CA ASN A 97 0.35 -26.88 4.03
C ASN A 97 1.29 -26.14 3.06
N GLY A 98 1.31 -24.80 3.07
CA GLY A 98 2.15 -23.96 2.21
C GLY A 98 1.64 -23.83 0.76
N ASP A 99 0.49 -24.41 0.45
CA ASP A 99 -0.22 -24.27 -0.83
C ASP A 99 -1.52 -23.42 -0.70
N GLY A 100 -1.74 -22.85 0.49
CA GLY A 100 -2.92 -22.08 0.87
C GLY A 100 -4.11 -22.92 1.35
N SER A 101 -3.92 -24.23 1.50
CA SER A 101 -4.79 -25.10 2.28
C SER A 101 -4.22 -25.35 3.68
N TYR A 102 -5.07 -25.85 4.56
CA TYR A 102 -4.71 -26.21 5.93
C TYR A 102 -5.18 -27.63 6.24
N ASP A 103 -4.40 -28.37 7.00
CA ASP A 103 -4.80 -29.65 7.59
C ASP A 103 -5.46 -29.39 8.95
N LEU A 104 -6.77 -29.59 9.01
CA LEU A 104 -7.56 -29.50 10.23
C LEU A 104 -7.63 -30.86 10.90
N THR A 105 -7.04 -31.00 12.09
CA THR A 105 -6.97 -32.27 12.83
C THR A 105 -7.74 -32.18 14.14
N LEU A 106 -8.80 -32.96 14.29
CA LEU A 106 -9.52 -33.15 15.55
C LEU A 106 -9.03 -34.43 16.22
N THR A 107 -8.74 -34.36 17.52
CA THR A 107 -8.28 -35.53 18.27
C THR A 107 -9.03 -35.71 19.57
N VAL A 108 -9.10 -36.96 20.03
CA VAL A 108 -9.59 -37.37 21.33
C VAL A 108 -8.72 -38.49 21.88
N ARG A 109 -8.41 -38.49 23.17
CA ARG A 109 -7.72 -39.59 23.86
C ARG A 109 -8.71 -40.39 24.68
N GLY A 110 -8.44 -41.69 24.87
CA GLY A 110 -9.18 -42.52 25.81
C GLY A 110 -8.92 -42.21 27.29
N GLU A 111 -8.12 -41.18 27.57
CA GLU A 111 -7.70 -40.73 28.88
C GLU A 111 -8.23 -39.33 29.19
N THR A 112 -8.06 -38.89 30.44
CA THR A 112 -8.50 -37.57 30.92
C THR A 112 -7.34 -36.69 31.38
N ASP A 113 -7.44 -35.38 31.14
CA ASP A 113 -6.50 -34.38 31.67
C ASP A 113 -6.77 -34.06 33.15
N SER A 114 -7.88 -34.54 33.73
CA SER A 114 -8.35 -34.09 35.04
C SER A 114 -8.96 -35.23 35.85
N ALA A 115 -8.09 -36.06 36.43
CA ALA A 115 -8.46 -37.10 37.39
C ALA A 115 -8.98 -36.55 38.75
N ILE A 116 -9.18 -35.24 38.90
CA ILE A 116 -8.79 -34.54 40.14
C ILE A 116 -9.87 -34.28 41.21
N ALA A 117 -11.15 -34.54 41.02
CA ALA A 117 -12.10 -34.33 42.13
C ALA A 117 -12.51 -35.63 42.84
N GLU A 118 -12.58 -36.74 42.10
CA GLU A 118 -13.15 -37.98 42.62
C GLU A 118 -12.10 -39.05 42.95
N GLN A 119 -10.84 -38.85 42.54
CA GLN A 119 -9.72 -39.77 42.75
C GLN A 119 -8.71 -39.28 43.80
N ARG A 120 -8.93 -38.10 44.41
CA ARG A 120 -8.00 -37.58 45.41
C ARG A 120 -7.92 -38.51 46.62
N ALA A 121 -6.71 -38.73 47.12
CA ALA A 121 -6.50 -39.57 48.29
C ALA A 121 -5.28 -39.13 49.10
N ASN A 122 -5.43 -39.19 50.42
CA ASN A 122 -4.35 -39.07 51.39
C ASN A 122 -3.97 -40.46 51.88
N VAL A 123 -2.70 -40.84 51.78
CA VAL A 123 -2.24 -42.16 52.22
C VAL A 123 -1.12 -42.04 53.25
N LEU A 124 -1.44 -42.35 54.50
CA LEU A 124 -0.48 -42.44 55.59
C LEU A 124 -0.03 -43.89 55.76
N VAL A 125 1.28 -44.14 55.57
CA VAL A 125 1.89 -45.43 55.92
C VAL A 125 2.47 -45.34 57.33
N ILE A 126 1.96 -46.16 58.24
CA ILE A 126 2.51 -46.35 59.59
C ILE A 126 3.37 -47.62 59.56
N PHE A 127 4.68 -47.42 59.63
CA PHE A 127 5.68 -48.41 59.26
C PHE A 127 6.49 -48.89 60.45
N ASP A 128 6.40 -50.17 60.78
CA ASP A 128 7.20 -50.80 61.83
C ASP A 128 8.69 -50.86 61.41
N ASN A 129 9.55 -50.19 62.16
CA ASN A 129 11.00 -50.26 62.01
C ASN A 129 11.69 -50.84 63.25
N SER A 130 10.96 -51.66 64.01
CA SER A 130 11.50 -52.32 65.19
C SER A 130 12.57 -53.36 64.86
N SER A 131 13.41 -53.69 65.84
CA SER A 131 14.53 -54.62 65.67
C SER A 131 14.14 -56.04 65.21
N SER A 132 12.88 -56.47 65.38
CA SER A 132 12.40 -57.73 64.79
C SER A 132 12.46 -57.72 63.27
N MET A 133 12.39 -56.54 62.65
CA MET A 133 12.50 -56.34 61.21
C MET A 133 13.90 -56.61 60.66
N GLU A 134 14.92 -56.79 61.51
CA GLU A 134 16.26 -57.25 61.08
C GLU A 134 16.32 -58.75 60.79
N THR A 135 15.26 -59.49 61.08
CA THR A 135 15.18 -60.92 60.81
C THR A 135 15.45 -61.20 59.33
N TRP A 136 16.31 -62.19 59.08
CA TRP A 136 16.72 -62.52 57.72
C TRP A 136 15.57 -63.07 56.88
N VAL A 137 15.47 -62.61 55.62
CA VAL A 137 14.51 -63.11 54.62
C VAL A 137 15.20 -63.35 53.28
N PRO A 138 14.70 -64.30 52.47
CA PRO A 138 15.18 -64.48 51.10
C PRO A 138 15.05 -63.20 50.25
N VAL A 139 15.92 -63.04 49.25
CA VAL A 139 15.94 -61.93 48.27
C VAL A 139 16.46 -60.58 48.80
N TYR A 140 15.88 -60.05 49.88
CA TYR A 140 16.18 -58.67 50.35
C TYR A 140 17.08 -58.61 51.59
N GLY A 141 17.44 -59.75 52.18
CA GLY A 141 18.37 -59.82 53.30
C GLY A 141 17.70 -59.63 54.67
N THR A 142 16.85 -58.62 54.85
CA THR A 142 16.07 -58.39 56.10
C THR A 142 14.60 -58.13 55.82
N ARG A 143 13.72 -58.38 56.79
CA ARG A 143 12.29 -58.03 56.68
C ARG A 143 12.09 -56.54 56.42
N LEU A 144 12.87 -55.68 57.07
CA LEU A 144 12.88 -54.23 56.84
C LEU A 144 13.17 -53.89 55.38
N ALA A 145 14.21 -54.49 54.79
CA ALA A 145 14.58 -54.21 53.41
C ALA A 145 13.48 -54.64 52.41
N ALA A 146 12.85 -55.79 52.67
CA ALA A 146 11.73 -56.27 51.87
C ALA A 146 10.47 -55.40 52.02
N ALA A 147 10.17 -54.95 53.24
CA ALA A 147 9.04 -54.07 53.52
C ALA A 147 9.22 -52.69 52.90
N LYS A 148 10.43 -52.11 52.98
CA LYS A 148 10.79 -50.87 52.27
C LYS A 148 10.59 -51.01 50.76
N HIS A 149 11.02 -52.13 50.18
CA HIS A 149 10.81 -52.39 48.76
C HIS A 149 9.31 -52.39 48.40
N SER A 150 8.49 -53.10 49.17
CA SER A 150 7.05 -53.23 48.89
C SER A 150 6.31 -51.89 49.06
N VAL A 151 6.68 -51.10 50.08
CA VAL A 151 6.14 -49.74 50.28
C VAL A 151 6.61 -48.77 49.19
N ASN A 152 7.82 -48.92 48.66
CA ASN A 152 8.26 -48.15 47.49
C ASN A 152 7.48 -48.52 46.21
N GLN A 153 7.04 -49.78 46.04
CA GLN A 153 6.17 -50.16 44.92
C GLN A 153 4.76 -49.58 45.08
N LEU A 154 4.23 -49.59 46.31
CA LEU A 154 2.97 -48.90 46.65
C LEU A 154 3.06 -47.42 46.29
N SER A 155 4.11 -46.72 46.72
CA SER A 155 4.26 -45.29 46.41
C SER A 155 4.47 -45.01 44.93
N SER A 156 5.16 -45.87 44.19
CA SER A 156 5.24 -45.76 42.72
C SER A 156 3.88 -45.90 42.04
N THR A 157 3.01 -46.76 42.54
CA THR A 157 1.65 -46.93 42.01
C THR A 157 0.80 -45.70 42.31
N LEU A 158 0.84 -45.22 43.55
CA LEU A 158 -0.06 -44.17 44.02
C LEU A 158 0.40 -42.75 43.66
N LEU A 159 1.65 -42.38 43.96
CA LEU A 159 2.23 -41.09 43.57
C LEU A 159 2.49 -41.01 42.06
N GLY A 160 2.57 -42.16 41.38
CA GLY A 160 2.64 -42.22 39.92
C GLY A 160 1.36 -41.74 39.22
N LEU A 161 0.25 -41.61 39.95
CA LEU A 161 -0.98 -40.99 39.44
C LEU A 161 -0.85 -39.46 39.31
N ASN A 162 0.09 -38.84 40.03
CA ASN A 162 0.33 -37.40 39.94
C ASN A 162 0.98 -37.07 38.60
N THR A 163 0.36 -36.17 37.84
CA THR A 163 0.83 -35.71 36.52
C THR A 163 1.28 -34.25 36.59
N ALA A 164 1.94 -33.75 35.55
CA ALA A 164 2.31 -32.33 35.48
C ALA A 164 1.08 -31.40 35.53
N ALA A 165 -0.04 -31.83 34.93
CA ALA A 165 -1.31 -31.13 34.98
C ALA A 165 -2.01 -31.24 36.35
N ASN A 166 -1.79 -32.35 37.07
CA ASN A 166 -2.44 -32.68 38.33
C ASN A 166 -1.42 -33.19 39.35
N ALA A 167 -0.72 -32.28 39.99
CA ALA A 167 0.41 -32.62 40.85
C ALA A 167 0.00 -33.19 42.22
N ASP A 168 -1.28 -33.16 42.60
CA ASP A 168 -1.80 -33.43 43.95
C ASP A 168 -2.99 -34.40 43.97
N ILE A 169 -2.99 -35.43 43.11
CA ILE A 169 -4.03 -36.49 43.12
C ILE A 169 -3.84 -37.39 44.35
N VAL A 170 -2.62 -37.82 44.61
CA VAL A 170 -2.29 -38.55 45.83
C VAL A 170 -1.21 -37.81 46.60
N GLU A 171 -1.45 -37.65 47.89
CA GLU A 171 -0.45 -37.22 48.85
C GLU A 171 -0.15 -38.37 49.82
N MET A 172 1.14 -38.63 50.06
CA MET A 172 1.57 -39.68 50.96
C MET A 172 2.41 -39.14 52.11
N ALA A 173 2.26 -39.75 53.29
CA ALA A 173 3.09 -39.50 54.46
C ALA A 173 3.62 -40.82 55.04
N LEU A 174 4.76 -40.77 55.70
CA LEU A 174 5.42 -41.95 56.28
C LEU A 174 5.76 -41.71 57.74
N LEU A 175 5.10 -42.46 58.63
CA LEU A 175 5.36 -42.48 60.06
C LEU A 175 6.01 -43.81 60.43
N SER A 176 7.27 -43.81 60.87
CA SER A 176 7.92 -45.02 61.39
C SER A 176 7.68 -45.18 62.89
N PHE A 177 7.72 -46.41 63.39
CA PHE A 177 7.60 -46.67 64.83
C PHE A 177 8.41 -47.87 65.33
N ASN A 178 8.86 -47.75 66.59
CA ASN A 178 9.59 -48.73 67.37
C ASN A 178 9.24 -48.60 68.87
N THR A 179 10.16 -48.20 69.76
CA THR A 179 9.82 -47.66 71.09
C THR A 179 9.11 -46.31 71.04
N GLY A 180 9.44 -45.49 70.04
CA GLY A 180 8.84 -44.19 69.75
C GLY A 180 8.31 -44.12 68.31
N THR A 181 7.95 -42.91 67.86
CA THR A 181 7.50 -42.64 66.49
C THR A 181 8.33 -41.54 65.85
N THR A 182 8.62 -41.67 64.55
CA THR A 182 9.29 -40.63 63.75
C THR A 182 8.49 -40.37 62.48
N LEU A 183 8.12 -39.11 62.22
CA LEU A 183 7.57 -38.72 60.92
C LEU A 183 8.74 -38.62 59.93
N GLU A 184 8.99 -39.71 59.21
CA GLU A 184 10.10 -39.84 58.27
C GLU A 184 9.88 -38.99 57.02
N CYS A 185 8.61 -38.87 56.61
CA CYS A 185 8.16 -38.03 55.52
C CYS A 185 6.85 -37.35 55.92
N ASP A 186 6.83 -36.02 55.91
CA ASP A 186 5.59 -35.26 55.93
C ASP A 186 4.82 -35.47 54.61
N TRP A 187 3.57 -35.01 54.55
CA TRP A 187 2.73 -35.12 53.36
C TRP A 187 3.46 -34.61 52.10
N THR A 188 3.59 -35.47 51.10
CA THR A 188 4.30 -35.17 49.85
C THR A 188 3.58 -35.75 48.64
N THR A 189 3.69 -35.05 47.52
CA THR A 189 3.31 -35.51 46.18
C THR A 189 4.51 -36.04 45.39
N ASP A 190 5.73 -35.88 45.92
CA ASP A 190 6.98 -36.22 45.25
C ASP A 190 7.43 -37.64 45.57
N LEU A 191 7.46 -38.48 44.54
CA LEU A 191 7.88 -39.89 44.64
C LEU A 191 9.30 -40.01 45.21
N GLY A 192 10.22 -39.13 44.80
CA GLY A 192 11.62 -39.17 45.23
C GLY A 192 11.78 -38.92 46.72
N THR A 193 11.05 -37.95 47.26
CA THR A 193 11.04 -37.57 48.68
C THR A 193 10.52 -38.70 49.55
N PHE A 194 9.37 -39.28 49.18
CA PHE A 194 8.79 -40.40 49.93
C PHE A 194 9.68 -41.65 49.91
N GLN A 195 10.20 -42.04 48.74
CA GLN A 195 11.09 -43.19 48.63
C GLN A 195 12.45 -42.94 49.32
N GLY A 196 12.95 -41.70 49.29
CA GLY A 196 14.15 -41.29 50.02
C GLY A 196 14.01 -41.50 51.53
N ALA A 197 12.89 -41.03 52.11
CA ALA A 197 12.55 -41.25 53.51
C ALA A 197 12.42 -42.75 53.83
N THR A 198 11.67 -43.49 53.00
CA THR A 198 11.48 -44.95 53.17
C THR A 198 12.82 -45.69 53.20
N ASN A 199 13.71 -45.37 52.26
CA ASN A 199 15.02 -46.01 52.15
C ASN A 199 15.95 -45.63 53.33
N GLY A 200 15.84 -44.41 53.85
CA GLY A 200 16.66 -43.87 54.94
C GLY A 200 16.37 -44.47 56.32
N MET A 201 15.21 -45.10 56.54
CA MET A 201 14.80 -45.57 57.87
C MET A 201 15.80 -46.57 58.49
N GLY A 202 16.17 -46.36 59.75
CA GLY A 202 16.96 -47.30 60.53
C GLY A 202 16.10 -48.35 61.23
N THR A 203 16.71 -49.09 62.15
CA THR A 203 16.03 -49.99 63.10
C THR A 203 16.27 -49.52 64.53
N ASP A 204 15.29 -49.73 65.41
CA ASP A 204 15.46 -49.52 66.85
C ASP A 204 14.65 -50.57 67.65
N LEU A 205 14.85 -50.66 68.96
CA LEU A 205 14.22 -51.65 69.81
C LEU A 205 12.72 -51.41 69.99
N GLY A 206 11.98 -52.48 70.27
CA GLY A 206 10.59 -52.46 70.72
C GLY A 206 9.56 -52.12 69.65
N THR A 207 8.30 -52.47 69.91
CA THR A 207 7.17 -52.31 68.99
C THR A 207 6.01 -51.63 69.73
N ASN A 208 5.73 -50.35 69.45
CA ASN A 208 4.77 -49.53 70.17
C ASN A 208 3.54 -49.20 69.32
N TRP A 209 2.58 -50.12 69.28
CA TRP A 209 1.34 -49.95 68.50
C TRP A 209 0.49 -48.78 69.00
N GLU A 210 0.35 -48.62 70.32
CA GLU A 210 -0.49 -47.59 70.94
C GLU A 210 -0.04 -46.19 70.51
N LEU A 211 1.26 -45.89 70.66
CA LEU A 211 1.81 -44.60 70.25
C LEU A 211 1.79 -44.40 68.73
N ALA A 212 2.04 -45.46 67.96
CA ALA A 212 2.04 -45.39 66.50
C ALA A 212 0.66 -45.04 65.93
N LEU A 213 -0.40 -45.63 66.46
CA LEU A 213 -1.77 -45.35 66.04
C LEU A 213 -2.24 -43.97 66.52
N ASP A 214 -1.91 -43.56 67.75
CA ASP A 214 -2.20 -42.22 68.26
C ASP A 214 -1.52 -41.13 67.42
N GLN A 215 -0.21 -41.25 67.20
CA GLN A 215 0.53 -40.29 66.39
C GLN A 215 0.11 -40.35 64.92
N GLY A 216 -0.20 -41.55 64.41
CA GLY A 216 -0.74 -41.73 63.07
C GLY A 216 -2.05 -40.99 62.86
N LYS A 217 -2.95 -41.05 63.85
CA LYS A 217 -4.18 -40.25 63.83
C LYS A 217 -3.88 -38.76 63.79
N GLN A 218 -2.93 -38.26 64.57
CA GLN A 218 -2.56 -36.84 64.54
C GLN A 218 -2.03 -36.39 63.18
N VAL A 219 -1.23 -37.23 62.51
CA VAL A 219 -0.73 -36.97 61.15
C VAL A 219 -1.88 -36.95 60.14
N ALA A 220 -2.85 -37.87 60.26
CA ALA A 220 -4.05 -37.88 59.43
C ALA A 220 -4.97 -36.66 59.69
N ASP A 221 -5.17 -36.28 60.96
CA ASP A 221 -5.97 -35.11 61.35
C ASP A 221 -5.39 -33.79 60.81
N ALA A 222 -4.06 -33.69 60.69
CA ALA A 222 -3.42 -32.53 60.08
C ALA A 222 -3.84 -32.32 58.62
N LYS A 223 -4.31 -33.38 57.96
CA LYS A 223 -4.67 -33.41 56.55
C LYS A 223 -6.18 -33.27 56.31
N ALA A 224 -7.01 -33.57 57.31
CA ALA A 224 -8.48 -33.55 57.25
C ALA A 224 -9.15 -32.27 56.70
N ALA A 225 -8.42 -31.14 56.65
CA ALA A 225 -8.92 -29.87 56.10
C ALA A 225 -9.01 -29.84 54.56
N ASP A 226 -8.33 -30.74 53.85
CA ASP A 226 -8.42 -30.84 52.38
C ASP A 226 -9.71 -31.53 51.91
N GLY A 227 -10.35 -32.33 52.77
CA GLY A 227 -11.58 -33.05 52.48
C GLY A 227 -11.38 -34.33 51.66
N ASP A 228 -10.13 -34.73 51.41
CA ASP A 228 -9.82 -35.89 50.58
C ASP A 228 -9.88 -37.20 51.41
N PRO A 229 -10.40 -38.30 50.83
CA PRO A 229 -10.40 -39.61 51.46
C PRO A 229 -9.03 -40.00 52.01
N THR A 230 -8.97 -40.29 53.31
CA THR A 230 -7.70 -40.59 54.00
C THR A 230 -7.61 -42.07 54.36
N TYR A 231 -6.51 -42.70 53.94
CA TYR A 231 -6.20 -44.10 54.07
C TYR A 231 -4.98 -44.26 54.98
N VAL A 232 -5.13 -45.01 56.07
CA VAL A 232 -4.07 -45.31 57.03
C VAL A 232 -3.67 -46.78 56.87
N ILE A 233 -2.43 -47.04 56.47
CA ILE A 233 -1.89 -48.38 56.25
C ILE A 233 -0.89 -48.69 57.36
N PHE A 234 -1.32 -49.50 58.33
CA PHE A 234 -0.52 -49.94 59.46
C PHE A 234 0.20 -51.25 59.14
N VAL A 235 1.53 -51.23 59.10
CA VAL A 235 2.37 -52.32 58.60
C VAL A 235 3.34 -52.76 59.68
N THR A 236 3.27 -54.02 60.14
CA THR A 236 4.07 -54.54 61.27
C THR A 236 4.43 -56.02 61.12
N ASP A 237 5.59 -56.45 61.64
CA ASP A 237 6.00 -57.87 61.72
C ASP A 237 5.91 -58.45 63.15
N GLY A 238 5.69 -57.57 64.13
CA GLY A 238 5.87 -57.85 65.54
C GLY A 238 4.61 -57.58 66.36
N LEU A 239 4.59 -58.11 67.58
CA LEU A 239 3.55 -57.84 68.56
C LEU A 239 3.90 -56.61 69.39
N PRO A 240 2.91 -55.89 69.97
CA PRO A 240 3.21 -54.72 70.78
C PRO A 240 3.97 -55.15 72.03
N THR A 241 5.04 -54.43 72.36
CA THR A 241 5.87 -54.65 73.56
C THR A 241 5.95 -53.40 74.44
N LYS A 242 5.26 -52.33 74.05
CA LYS A 242 5.35 -51.00 74.63
C LYS A 242 3.97 -50.35 74.79
N ASP A 243 3.84 -49.50 75.80
CA ASP A 243 2.72 -48.57 75.97
C ASP A 243 3.04 -47.16 75.43
N LYS A 244 2.06 -46.26 75.40
CA LYS A 244 2.19 -44.86 74.92
C LYS A 244 3.25 -44.05 75.65
N THR A 245 3.62 -44.44 76.87
CA THR A 245 4.68 -43.78 77.65
C THR A 245 6.07 -44.36 77.41
N GLY A 246 6.17 -45.39 76.57
CA GLY A 246 7.43 -46.08 76.22
C GLY A 246 7.84 -47.15 77.22
N ASN A 247 7.00 -47.50 78.20
CA ASN A 247 7.29 -48.57 79.15
C ASN A 247 7.13 -49.94 78.50
N TRP A 248 7.91 -50.92 78.97
CA TRP A 248 7.75 -52.31 78.53
C TRP A 248 6.49 -52.92 79.15
N VAL A 249 5.65 -53.51 78.31
CA VAL A 249 4.42 -54.18 78.70
C VAL A 249 4.31 -55.54 78.04
N ASP A 250 3.54 -56.43 78.65
CA ASP A 250 3.18 -57.71 78.04
C ASP A 250 2.31 -57.47 76.79
N ASN A 251 2.38 -58.38 75.82
CA ASN A 251 1.78 -58.18 74.50
C ASN A 251 0.26 -58.04 74.53
N ASP A 252 -0.43 -58.66 75.48
CA ASP A 252 -1.87 -58.53 75.70
C ASP A 252 -2.25 -57.14 76.22
N VAL A 253 -1.43 -56.56 77.10
CA VAL A 253 -1.60 -55.19 77.61
C VAL A 253 -1.36 -54.18 76.48
N GLY A 254 -0.25 -54.31 75.75
CA GLY A 254 0.05 -53.41 74.62
C GLY A 254 -1.00 -53.48 73.51
N TYR A 255 -1.53 -54.67 73.23
CA TYR A 255 -2.66 -54.85 72.33
C TYR A 255 -3.92 -54.16 72.85
N ALA A 256 -4.30 -54.40 74.11
CA ALA A 256 -5.51 -53.81 74.70
C ALA A 256 -5.47 -52.28 74.70
N HIS A 257 -4.31 -51.68 74.94
CA HIS A 257 -4.15 -50.23 74.89
C HIS A 257 -4.29 -49.65 73.47
N SER A 258 -3.93 -50.43 72.45
CA SER A 258 -3.95 -49.98 71.05
C SER A 258 -5.37 -49.99 70.43
N LEU A 259 -6.34 -50.63 71.10
CA LEU A 259 -7.71 -50.79 70.59
C LEU A 259 -8.44 -49.46 70.40
N ASP A 260 -8.38 -48.58 71.42
CA ASP A 260 -9.07 -47.30 71.37
C ASP A 260 -8.43 -46.34 70.36
N GLU A 261 -7.10 -46.41 70.19
CA GLU A 261 -6.40 -45.59 69.19
C GLU A 261 -6.72 -46.03 67.76
N ALA A 262 -6.78 -47.34 67.50
CA ALA A 262 -7.23 -47.88 66.21
C ALA A 262 -8.68 -47.47 65.90
N LYS A 263 -9.56 -47.54 66.90
CA LYS A 263 -10.96 -47.13 66.77
C LYS A 263 -11.09 -45.63 66.53
N ALA A 264 -10.26 -44.81 67.17
CA ALA A 264 -10.28 -43.35 66.98
C ALA A 264 -9.94 -42.94 65.54
N ILE A 265 -9.09 -43.68 64.84
CA ILE A 265 -8.80 -43.48 63.41
C ILE A 265 -10.06 -43.71 62.57
N VAL A 266 -10.75 -44.82 62.78
CA VAL A 266 -11.96 -45.18 62.01
C VAL A 266 -13.14 -44.27 62.36
N ASP A 267 -13.35 -43.94 63.64
CA ASP A 267 -14.40 -43.03 64.08
C ASP A 267 -14.20 -41.59 63.56
N ALA A 268 -12.97 -41.22 63.19
CA ALA A 268 -12.66 -39.96 62.50
C ALA A 268 -13.00 -39.98 61.00
N GLY A 269 -13.43 -41.12 60.46
CA GLY A 269 -13.79 -41.29 59.04
C GLY A 269 -12.65 -41.77 58.15
N TYR A 270 -11.48 -42.12 58.71
CA TYR A 270 -10.34 -42.62 57.94
C TYR A 270 -10.43 -44.13 57.70
N HIS A 271 -9.86 -44.60 56.60
CA HIS A 271 -9.82 -46.03 56.25
C HIS A 271 -8.56 -46.69 56.83
N LEU A 272 -8.71 -47.52 57.86
CA LEU A 272 -7.61 -48.26 58.48
C LEU A 272 -7.43 -49.62 57.81
N TYR A 273 -6.25 -49.83 57.22
CA TYR A 273 -5.76 -51.12 56.75
C TYR A 273 -4.62 -51.60 57.63
N SER A 274 -4.59 -52.89 57.96
CA SER A 274 -3.53 -53.48 58.78
C SER A 274 -2.90 -54.66 58.06
N VAL A 275 -1.57 -54.63 57.93
CA VAL A 275 -0.79 -55.66 57.25
C VAL A 275 0.19 -56.28 58.23
N TYR A 276 -0.03 -57.56 58.56
CA TYR A 276 0.92 -58.36 59.35
C TYR A 276 1.89 -59.04 58.39
N MET A 277 3.19 -58.72 58.47
CA MET A 277 4.20 -59.29 57.58
C MET A 277 4.96 -60.49 58.17
N TYR A 278 5.39 -61.39 57.30
CA TYR A 278 6.15 -62.62 57.59
C TYR A 278 5.56 -63.49 58.70
N GLY A 279 4.23 -63.61 58.74
CA GLY A 279 3.50 -64.36 59.75
C GLY A 279 2.08 -63.83 59.91
N GLY A 280 1.48 -64.07 61.06
CA GLY A 280 0.18 -63.51 61.42
C GLY A 280 -0.08 -63.71 62.90
N HIS A 281 -0.81 -62.79 63.50
CA HIS A 281 -1.28 -62.93 64.86
C HIS A 281 -2.70 -62.39 65.00
N ASN A 282 -3.50 -63.05 65.85
CA ASN A 282 -4.89 -62.68 66.06
C ASN A 282 -5.03 -61.24 66.57
N TYR A 283 -4.08 -60.74 67.37
CA TYR A 283 -4.14 -59.37 67.91
C TYR A 283 -4.27 -58.30 66.82
N LEU A 284 -3.54 -58.38 65.71
CA LEU A 284 -3.66 -57.34 64.69
C LEU A 284 -5.01 -57.42 63.97
N ASN A 285 -5.44 -58.62 63.60
CA ASN A 285 -6.76 -58.84 63.00
C ASN A 285 -7.89 -58.36 63.94
N GLN A 286 -7.81 -58.72 65.21
CA GLN A 286 -8.77 -58.34 66.23
C GLN A 286 -8.78 -56.84 66.50
N LEU A 287 -7.62 -56.18 66.43
CA LEU A 287 -7.50 -54.73 66.52
C LEU A 287 -8.19 -54.06 65.34
N THR A 288 -7.95 -54.52 64.11
CA THR A 288 -8.63 -54.00 62.91
C THR A 288 -10.14 -54.21 62.98
N ASN A 289 -10.60 -55.40 63.40
CA ASN A 289 -12.02 -55.70 63.57
C ASN A 289 -12.68 -54.81 64.64
N TYR A 290 -12.01 -54.61 65.77
CA TYR A 290 -12.49 -53.73 66.84
C TYR A 290 -12.61 -52.28 66.36
N ALA A 291 -11.64 -51.79 65.57
CA ALA A 291 -11.67 -50.43 65.06
C ALA A 291 -12.97 -50.13 64.27
N TYR A 292 -13.41 -51.05 63.42
CA TYR A 292 -14.62 -50.91 62.62
C TYR A 292 -15.92 -51.31 63.31
N THR A 293 -15.90 -52.30 64.20
CA THR A 293 -17.12 -52.91 64.73
C THR A 293 -17.36 -52.66 66.22
N GLY A 294 -16.32 -52.24 66.96
CA GLY A 294 -16.32 -52.22 68.43
C GLY A 294 -16.24 -53.62 69.07
N ASP A 295 -16.12 -54.69 68.27
CA ASP A 295 -15.95 -56.08 68.73
C ASP A 295 -14.67 -56.67 68.11
N PRO A 296 -13.70 -57.14 68.90
CA PRO A 296 -12.48 -57.74 68.35
C PRO A 296 -12.73 -58.97 67.48
N ASN A 297 -13.89 -59.63 67.62
CA ASN A 297 -14.29 -60.78 66.80
C ASN A 297 -15.37 -60.42 65.77
N GLY A 298 -15.73 -59.15 65.64
CA GLY A 298 -16.69 -58.66 64.66
C GLY A 298 -16.16 -58.77 63.23
N ASN A 299 -17.07 -58.87 62.26
CA ASN A 299 -16.72 -58.79 60.85
C ASN A 299 -16.92 -57.34 60.37
N PRO A 300 -15.87 -56.63 59.94
CA PRO A 300 -15.96 -55.24 59.51
C PRO A 300 -16.70 -55.06 58.16
N GLY A 301 -17.01 -56.14 57.43
CA GLY A 301 -17.75 -56.05 56.17
C GLY A 301 -16.88 -55.67 54.95
N GLY A 302 -15.62 -56.12 54.93
CA GLY A 302 -14.63 -55.90 53.87
C GLY A 302 -13.27 -56.47 54.28
N THR A 303 -12.25 -56.37 53.43
CA THR A 303 -10.88 -56.83 53.74
C THR A 303 -10.03 -55.66 54.21
N TYR A 304 -9.96 -55.48 55.53
CA TYR A 304 -9.15 -54.42 56.17
C TYR A 304 -7.90 -54.97 56.87
N TYR A 305 -7.82 -56.30 57.04
CA TYR A 305 -6.67 -56.99 57.61
C TYR A 305 -6.05 -57.91 56.56
N TYR A 306 -4.73 -57.82 56.39
CA TYR A 306 -3.94 -58.66 55.51
C TYR A 306 -2.89 -59.40 56.29
N GLN A 307 -2.78 -60.70 56.02
CA GLN A 307 -1.72 -61.55 56.54
C GLN A 307 -0.78 -61.90 55.39
N ALA A 308 0.47 -61.46 55.48
CA ALA A 308 1.50 -61.75 54.50
C ALA A 308 2.52 -62.74 55.08
N SER A 309 2.68 -63.91 54.47
CA SER A 309 3.65 -64.93 54.90
C SER A 309 5.08 -64.65 54.43
N ASP A 310 5.23 -63.87 53.36
CA ASP A 310 6.49 -63.61 52.66
C ASP A 310 6.41 -62.27 51.90
N THR A 311 7.49 -61.90 51.20
CA THR A 311 7.54 -60.64 50.42
C THR A 311 6.50 -60.58 49.30
N PRO A 312 6.29 -61.63 48.47
CA PRO A 312 5.23 -61.61 47.46
C PRO A 312 3.84 -61.42 48.05
N ALA A 313 3.51 -62.04 49.18
CA ALA A 313 2.23 -61.84 49.85
C ALA A 313 2.08 -60.43 50.42
N LEU A 314 3.18 -59.82 50.91
CA LEU A 314 3.19 -58.42 51.34
C LEU A 314 2.93 -57.48 50.17
N GLN A 315 3.60 -57.70 49.03
CA GLN A 315 3.36 -56.92 47.81
C GLN A 315 1.91 -57.05 47.35
N ALA A 316 1.37 -58.27 47.27
CA ALA A 316 -0.01 -58.50 46.86
C ALA A 316 -1.04 -57.82 47.78
N ALA A 317 -0.79 -57.78 49.10
CA ALA A 317 -1.65 -57.06 50.03
C ALA A 317 -1.63 -55.55 49.78
N LEU A 318 -0.44 -54.97 49.56
CA LEU A 318 -0.32 -53.54 49.25
C LEU A 318 -0.91 -53.19 47.88
N ASP A 319 -0.77 -54.06 46.87
CA ASP A 319 -1.38 -53.89 45.55
C ASP A 319 -2.92 -53.90 45.63
N GLN A 320 -3.49 -54.77 46.47
CA GLN A 320 -4.94 -54.79 46.70
C GLN A 320 -5.42 -53.52 47.40
N ILE A 321 -4.67 -53.00 48.37
CA ILE A 321 -4.99 -51.73 49.01
C ILE A 321 -4.88 -50.58 48.00
N ALA A 322 -3.83 -50.56 47.18
CA ALA A 322 -3.69 -49.57 46.10
C ALA A 322 -4.87 -49.61 45.14
N ALA A 323 -5.34 -50.79 44.72
CA ALA A 323 -6.48 -50.93 43.81
C ALA A 323 -7.79 -50.35 44.37
N VAL A 324 -7.96 -50.33 45.70
CA VAL A 324 -9.11 -49.71 46.38
C VAL A 324 -8.98 -48.18 46.44
N ILE A 325 -7.75 -47.67 46.50
CA ILE A 325 -7.45 -46.23 46.51
C ILE A 325 -7.55 -45.67 45.09
N THR A 326 -7.03 -46.39 44.10
CA THR A 326 -7.06 -45.98 42.69
C THR A 326 -8.46 -46.13 42.10
N LYS A 327 -8.94 -45.09 41.43
CA LYS A 327 -10.16 -45.15 40.62
C LYS A 327 -9.80 -44.88 39.17
N THR A 328 -10.49 -45.52 38.23
CA THR A 328 -10.21 -45.33 36.79
C THR A 328 -11.38 -44.66 36.09
N ILE A 329 -11.09 -43.62 35.30
CA ILE A 329 -12.04 -42.95 34.43
C ILE A 329 -11.75 -43.37 32.98
N THR A 330 -12.78 -43.84 32.29
CA THR A 330 -12.72 -44.19 30.86
C THR A 330 -13.94 -43.63 30.13
N TYR A 331 -13.90 -43.63 28.80
CA TYR A 331 -14.90 -42.95 27.98
C TYR A 331 -15.51 -43.88 26.94
N LYS A 332 -16.82 -43.74 26.71
CA LYS A 332 -17.55 -44.42 25.64
C LYS A 332 -18.60 -43.48 25.02
N ASP A 333 -19.30 -43.95 23.98
CA ASP A 333 -20.27 -43.18 23.21
C ASP A 333 -19.72 -41.80 22.80
N VAL A 334 -18.48 -41.81 22.29
CA VAL A 334 -17.77 -40.59 21.92
C VAL A 334 -18.14 -40.19 20.49
N SER A 335 -18.60 -38.96 20.32
CA SER A 335 -18.80 -38.33 19.01
C SER A 335 -18.23 -36.92 18.99
N VAL A 336 -17.76 -36.49 17.84
CA VAL A 336 -17.21 -35.17 17.58
C VAL A 336 -18.02 -34.54 16.48
N ASP A 337 -18.57 -33.37 16.76
CA ASP A 337 -19.26 -32.54 15.79
C ASP A 337 -18.45 -31.25 15.62
N ASP A 338 -18.25 -30.82 14.39
CA ASP A 338 -17.54 -29.61 14.06
C ASP A 338 -18.19 -28.90 12.88
N ARG A 339 -18.02 -27.58 12.83
CA ARG A 339 -18.50 -26.77 11.74
C ARG A 339 -17.48 -25.69 11.42
N LEU A 340 -17.10 -25.60 10.15
CA LEU A 340 -16.21 -24.55 9.68
C LEU A 340 -16.91 -23.19 9.71
N ASP A 341 -16.14 -22.11 9.81
CA ASP A 341 -16.70 -20.77 9.68
C ASP A 341 -17.35 -20.61 8.29
N ALA A 342 -18.64 -20.29 8.29
CA ALA A 342 -19.44 -20.28 7.08
C ALA A 342 -18.99 -19.22 6.05
N VAL A 343 -18.30 -18.17 6.50
CA VAL A 343 -17.81 -17.09 5.64
C VAL A 343 -16.38 -17.34 5.23
N ASN A 344 -15.52 -17.73 6.18
CA ASN A 344 -14.07 -17.65 6.02
C ASN A 344 -13.43 -18.95 5.52
N MET A 345 -14.05 -20.11 5.77
CA MET A 345 -13.46 -21.41 5.45
C MET A 345 -14.37 -22.27 4.59
N ASP A 346 -13.78 -23.14 3.78
CA ASP A 346 -14.42 -24.22 3.03
C ASP A 346 -13.61 -25.51 3.16
N PHE A 347 -14.26 -26.67 2.95
CA PHE A 347 -13.54 -27.92 2.76
C PHE A 347 -12.71 -27.89 1.45
N ALA A 348 -11.51 -28.45 1.50
CA ALA A 348 -10.65 -28.66 0.34
C ALA A 348 -10.76 -30.12 -0.14
N ASP A 349 -10.08 -30.43 -1.25
CA ASP A 349 -9.93 -31.79 -1.78
C ASP A 349 -11.21 -32.62 -1.78
N ILE A 350 -12.26 -32.07 -2.41
CA ILE A 350 -13.52 -32.78 -2.60
C ILE A 350 -13.29 -33.92 -3.59
N GLY A 351 -13.22 -35.14 -3.06
CA GLY A 351 -12.99 -36.35 -3.83
C GLY A 351 -14.13 -36.64 -4.81
N ALA A 352 -13.95 -37.66 -5.66
CA ALA A 352 -14.92 -38.02 -6.70
C ALA A 352 -16.32 -38.39 -6.16
N ALA A 353 -16.42 -38.78 -4.89
CA ALA A 353 -17.68 -39.07 -4.21
C ALA A 353 -18.47 -37.83 -3.77
N GLY A 354 -17.90 -36.62 -3.95
CA GLY A 354 -18.53 -35.36 -3.53
C GLY A 354 -18.38 -35.06 -2.04
N THR A 355 -17.43 -35.70 -1.36
CA THR A 355 -17.09 -35.46 0.05
C THR A 355 -15.61 -35.06 0.17
N PRO A 356 -15.23 -34.30 1.21
CA PRO A 356 -13.83 -33.99 1.48
C PRO A 356 -13.02 -35.27 1.71
N GLU A 357 -11.77 -35.29 1.25
CA GLU A 357 -10.80 -36.31 1.65
C GLU A 357 -10.35 -36.07 3.10
N TYR A 358 -10.27 -37.16 3.87
CA TYR A 358 -9.85 -37.22 5.26
C TYR A 358 -8.98 -38.45 5.55
N VAL A 359 -8.22 -38.38 6.64
CA VAL A 359 -7.46 -39.48 7.22
C VAL A 359 -7.91 -39.70 8.65
N LEU A 360 -8.16 -40.96 9.02
CA LEU A 360 -8.40 -41.36 10.41
C LEU A 360 -7.16 -42.07 10.94
N THR A 361 -6.74 -41.79 12.17
CA THR A 361 -5.57 -42.42 12.78
C THR A 361 -5.84 -42.80 14.23
N LYS A 362 -5.32 -43.97 14.64
CA LYS A 362 -5.30 -44.49 16.01
C LYS A 362 -3.84 -44.68 16.42
N THR A 363 -3.36 -43.93 17.40
CA THR A 363 -1.93 -43.88 17.77
C THR A 363 -1.72 -44.08 19.27
N ARG A 364 -0.74 -44.91 19.65
CA ARG A 364 -0.33 -45.12 21.04
C ARG A 364 0.48 -43.93 21.55
N VAL A 365 0.03 -43.30 22.65
CA VAL A 365 0.64 -42.06 23.17
C VAL A 365 2.05 -42.31 23.72
N SER A 366 2.23 -43.38 24.50
CA SER A 366 3.49 -43.71 25.17
C SER A 366 4.67 -44.03 24.23
N THR A 367 4.39 -44.45 23.00
CA THR A 367 5.41 -44.93 22.04
C THR A 367 5.39 -44.18 20.71
N GLY A 368 4.31 -43.45 20.40
CA GLY A 368 4.07 -42.87 19.07
C GLY A 368 3.74 -43.91 18.00
N GLU A 369 3.47 -45.17 18.37
CA GLU A 369 3.13 -46.24 17.43
C GLU A 369 1.76 -45.98 16.77
N GLU A 370 1.74 -45.94 15.44
CA GLU A 370 0.50 -45.94 14.66
C GLU A 370 -0.13 -47.35 14.69
N ILE A 371 -1.25 -47.48 15.39
CA ILE A 371 -1.97 -48.75 15.57
C ILE A 371 -2.82 -49.08 14.33
N ALA A 372 -3.50 -48.07 13.79
CA ALA A 372 -4.34 -48.20 12.61
C ALA A 372 -4.54 -46.84 11.93
N THR A 373 -4.66 -46.83 10.60
CA THR A 373 -4.95 -45.64 9.81
C THR A 373 -5.90 -45.98 8.66
N TYR A 374 -6.88 -45.12 8.43
CA TYR A 374 -7.73 -45.17 7.25
C TYR A 374 -7.56 -43.90 6.43
N ASP A 375 -7.22 -44.05 5.14
CA ASP A 375 -7.13 -42.96 4.19
C ASP A 375 -8.29 -43.04 3.19
N SER A 376 -9.15 -42.02 3.19
CA SER A 376 -10.34 -41.97 2.33
C SER A 376 -10.02 -41.77 0.84
N ALA A 377 -8.87 -41.19 0.49
CA ALA A 377 -8.48 -40.98 -0.90
C ALA A 377 -8.12 -42.31 -1.58
N THR A 378 -7.47 -43.21 -0.83
CA THR A 378 -7.10 -44.54 -1.30
C THR A 378 -8.12 -45.62 -0.93
N GLY A 379 -8.99 -45.36 0.05
CA GLY A 379 -9.92 -46.32 0.64
C GLY A 379 -9.21 -47.44 1.42
N MET A 380 -7.96 -47.23 1.83
CA MET A 380 -7.11 -48.24 2.44
C MET A 380 -7.09 -48.12 3.97
N LEU A 381 -7.28 -49.25 4.66
CA LEU A 381 -7.09 -49.38 6.11
C LEU A 381 -5.78 -50.14 6.38
N THR A 382 -4.91 -49.59 7.23
CA THR A 382 -3.80 -50.28 7.87
C THR A 382 -4.18 -50.64 9.31
N GLY A 383 -3.70 -51.77 9.83
CA GLY A 383 -4.01 -52.22 11.19
C GLY A 383 -5.40 -52.85 11.35
N THR A 384 -5.96 -52.79 12.56
CA THR A 384 -7.30 -53.30 12.89
C THR A 384 -8.03 -52.28 13.77
N TRP A 385 -9.15 -51.75 13.27
CA TRP A 385 -9.96 -50.73 13.95
C TRP A 385 -11.40 -50.80 13.44
N ASP A 386 -12.37 -50.83 14.36
CA ASP A 386 -13.81 -50.83 14.07
C ASP A 386 -14.37 -49.40 14.21
N TYR A 387 -14.12 -48.57 13.20
CA TYR A 387 -14.47 -47.15 13.17
C TYR A 387 -15.75 -46.89 12.38
N GLU A 388 -16.40 -45.75 12.65
CA GLU A 388 -17.49 -45.24 11.82
C GLU A 388 -16.94 -44.22 10.80
N LEU A 389 -17.42 -44.30 9.55
CA LEU A 389 -17.04 -43.32 8.54
C LEU A 389 -17.65 -41.95 8.88
N PRO A 390 -16.86 -40.87 8.91
CA PRO A 390 -17.37 -39.53 9.18
C PRO A 390 -18.36 -39.07 8.11
N THR A 391 -19.28 -38.19 8.51
CA THR A 391 -20.25 -37.56 7.62
C THR A 391 -19.95 -36.08 7.45
N PHE A 392 -20.13 -35.57 6.23
CA PHE A 392 -19.89 -34.17 5.88
C PHE A 392 -21.13 -33.54 5.24
N ASP A 393 -21.49 -32.33 5.66
CA ASP A 393 -22.45 -31.47 4.96
C ASP A 393 -21.70 -30.28 4.36
N LEU A 394 -21.59 -30.24 3.03
CA LEU A 394 -20.89 -29.15 2.33
C LEU A 394 -21.67 -27.83 2.32
N GLY A 395 -23.00 -27.87 2.49
CA GLY A 395 -23.82 -26.67 2.53
C GLY A 395 -23.76 -25.99 3.90
N ASP A 396 -23.80 -26.79 4.96
CA ASP A 396 -23.66 -26.31 6.33
C ASP A 396 -22.18 -26.17 6.77
N LYS A 397 -21.26 -26.76 6.01
CA LYS A 397 -19.82 -26.88 6.28
C LYS A 397 -19.52 -27.61 7.58
N SER A 398 -20.31 -28.64 7.89
CA SER A 398 -20.19 -29.43 9.12
C SER A 398 -19.61 -30.83 8.87
N LEU A 399 -18.98 -31.35 9.92
CA LEU A 399 -18.35 -32.65 10.05
C LEU A 399 -18.89 -33.32 11.32
N SER A 400 -19.28 -34.59 11.21
CA SER A 400 -19.58 -35.44 12.36
C SER A 400 -18.77 -36.73 12.28
N TRP A 401 -18.14 -37.11 13.39
CA TRP A 401 -17.21 -38.23 13.48
C TRP A 401 -17.36 -39.00 14.79
N ARG A 402 -17.26 -40.33 14.74
CA ARG A 402 -17.20 -41.22 15.90
C ARG A 402 -15.92 -42.07 15.83
N PRO A 403 -15.05 -42.04 16.85
CA PRO A 403 -13.83 -42.83 16.85
C PRO A 403 -14.07 -44.35 16.84
N GLU A 404 -15.16 -44.82 17.43
CA GLU A 404 -15.52 -46.24 17.52
C GLU A 404 -16.95 -46.43 16.98
N ALA A 405 -17.17 -47.46 16.16
CA ALA A 405 -18.46 -47.71 15.50
C ALA A 405 -19.58 -48.14 16.47
N ASN A 406 -19.21 -48.74 17.59
CA ASN A 406 -20.14 -49.15 18.63
C ASN A 406 -20.06 -48.20 19.82
N ALA A 407 -21.19 -47.57 20.16
CA ALA A 407 -21.29 -46.64 21.30
C ALA A 407 -20.94 -47.27 22.65
N ASP A 408 -21.02 -48.60 22.79
CA ASP A 408 -20.62 -49.31 24.00
C ASP A 408 -19.12 -49.60 24.09
N THR A 409 -18.35 -49.39 23.01
CA THR A 409 -16.90 -49.55 23.02
C THR A 409 -16.25 -48.45 23.86
N VAL A 410 -15.43 -48.87 24.82
CA VAL A 410 -14.63 -47.96 25.64
C VAL A 410 -13.39 -47.58 24.85
N LEU A 411 -13.07 -46.27 24.80
CA LEU A 411 -11.84 -45.81 24.19
C LEU A 411 -10.63 -46.40 24.93
N ASP A 412 -9.70 -46.97 24.17
CA ASP A 412 -8.47 -47.52 24.73
C ASP A 412 -7.66 -46.45 25.50
N ASN A 413 -7.23 -46.80 26.71
CA ASN A 413 -6.24 -46.03 27.47
C ASN A 413 -4.91 -45.97 26.70
N ASP A 414 -4.13 -44.89 26.87
CA ASP A 414 -2.86 -44.65 26.16
C ASP A 414 -3.00 -44.56 24.63
N VAL A 415 -4.19 -44.22 24.12
CA VAL A 415 -4.47 -44.10 22.68
C VAL A 415 -5.11 -42.76 22.35
N THR A 416 -4.59 -42.11 21.30
CA THR A 416 -5.21 -40.96 20.63
C THR A 416 -5.89 -41.41 19.34
N TYR A 417 -7.12 -40.98 19.14
CA TYR A 417 -7.87 -41.10 17.91
C TYR A 417 -7.90 -39.73 17.24
N SER A 418 -7.75 -39.69 15.92
CA SER A 418 -7.80 -38.44 15.17
C SER A 418 -8.53 -38.57 13.84
N ILE A 419 -9.13 -37.46 13.41
CA ILE A 419 -9.55 -37.21 12.05
C ILE A 419 -8.83 -35.97 11.54
N THR A 420 -8.18 -36.07 10.38
CA THR A 420 -7.56 -34.95 9.67
C THR A 420 -8.30 -34.73 8.36
N VAL A 421 -8.76 -33.51 8.11
CA VAL A 421 -9.44 -33.07 6.88
C VAL A 421 -8.77 -31.82 6.35
N LYS A 422 -8.63 -31.72 5.03
CA LYS A 422 -8.07 -30.51 4.42
C LYS A 422 -9.14 -29.44 4.25
N VAL A 423 -8.82 -28.21 4.63
CA VAL A 423 -9.68 -27.02 4.54
C VAL A 423 -8.94 -25.88 3.84
N LYS A 424 -9.66 -24.87 3.38
CA LYS A 424 -9.08 -23.72 2.70
C LYS A 424 -9.87 -22.43 2.99
N PRO A 425 -9.22 -21.26 2.98
CA PRO A 425 -9.94 -20.00 3.09
C PRO A 425 -10.77 -19.71 1.85
N THR A 426 -11.91 -19.04 2.03
CA THR A 426 -12.78 -18.58 0.93
C THR A 426 -12.24 -17.29 0.30
N GLN A 427 -12.79 -16.86 -0.85
CA GLN A 427 -12.48 -15.54 -1.41
C GLN A 427 -12.76 -14.40 -0.41
N ALA A 428 -13.88 -14.47 0.30
CA ALA A 428 -14.25 -13.46 1.29
C ALA A 428 -13.21 -13.32 2.42
N ALA A 429 -12.54 -14.42 2.81
CA ALA A 429 -11.46 -14.38 3.78
C ALA A 429 -10.24 -13.60 3.27
N TYR A 430 -9.81 -13.86 2.02
CA TYR A 430 -8.71 -13.10 1.39
C TYR A 430 -9.05 -11.61 1.29
N ASP A 431 -10.27 -11.30 0.87
CA ASP A 431 -10.74 -9.93 0.72
C ASP A 431 -10.73 -9.21 2.06
N ALA A 432 -11.27 -9.84 3.10
CA ALA A 432 -11.44 -9.22 4.40
C ALA A 432 -10.11 -8.97 5.13
N ILE A 433 -9.11 -9.84 4.94
CA ILE A 433 -7.74 -9.61 5.45
C ILE A 433 -7.06 -8.48 4.69
N ALA A 434 -7.01 -8.55 3.36
CA ALA A 434 -6.33 -7.54 2.55
C ALA A 434 -6.95 -6.15 2.71
N ASP A 435 -8.28 -6.10 2.87
CA ASP A 435 -9.03 -4.87 3.05
C ASP A 435 -9.00 -4.33 4.50
N GLY A 436 -8.48 -5.10 5.46
CA GLY A 436 -8.47 -4.75 6.87
C GLY A 436 -9.87 -4.63 7.49
N THR A 437 -10.87 -5.30 6.92
CA THR A 437 -12.27 -5.17 7.36
C THR A 437 -12.68 -6.19 8.41
N ALA A 438 -11.93 -7.29 8.55
CA ALA A 438 -12.22 -8.31 9.56
C ALA A 438 -11.45 -8.05 10.85
N PRO A 439 -12.08 -8.19 12.04
CA PRO A 439 -11.35 -8.23 13.29
C PRO A 439 -10.58 -9.54 13.38
N LEU A 440 -9.25 -9.46 13.32
CA LEU A 440 -8.39 -10.61 13.60
C LEU A 440 -8.61 -11.07 15.05
N GLN A 441 -8.51 -12.39 15.23
CA GLN A 441 -8.74 -13.08 16.49
C GLN A 441 -7.44 -13.78 16.87
N SER A 442 -7.13 -13.76 18.16
CA SER A 442 -6.11 -14.65 18.71
C SER A 442 -6.69 -16.06 18.76
N GLY A 443 -5.92 -17.05 18.30
CA GLY A 443 -6.34 -18.44 18.24
C GLY A 443 -5.22 -19.39 18.66
N ASP A 444 -5.64 -20.56 19.13
CA ASP A 444 -4.80 -21.67 19.56
C ASP A 444 -4.76 -22.71 18.44
N ASN A 445 -3.72 -22.64 17.60
CA ASN A 445 -3.60 -23.46 16.38
C ASN A 445 -3.02 -24.85 16.62
N ASP A 446 -2.29 -25.06 17.72
CA ASP A 446 -1.69 -26.34 18.08
C ASP A 446 -2.47 -27.11 19.16
N GLY A 447 -3.44 -26.46 19.81
CA GLY A 447 -4.31 -27.04 20.83
C GLY A 447 -3.64 -27.25 22.18
N ASP A 448 -2.59 -26.49 22.50
CA ASP A 448 -1.88 -26.57 23.79
C ASP A 448 -2.53 -25.72 24.91
N GLY A 449 -3.57 -24.95 24.56
CA GLY A 449 -4.30 -24.07 25.47
C GLY A 449 -3.74 -22.64 25.55
N VAL A 450 -2.77 -22.28 24.71
CA VAL A 450 -2.21 -20.94 24.57
C VAL A 450 -2.52 -20.39 23.17
N ASP A 451 -3.02 -19.15 23.11
CA ASP A 451 -3.20 -18.50 21.82
C ASP A 451 -1.83 -18.19 21.19
N ASP A 452 -1.55 -18.79 20.03
CA ASP A 452 -0.25 -18.77 19.34
C ASP A 452 -0.31 -18.13 17.93
N ALA A 453 -1.50 -17.80 17.44
CA ALA A 453 -1.74 -17.24 16.11
C ALA A 453 -2.75 -16.08 16.11
N GLU A 454 -2.68 -15.24 15.08
CA GLU A 454 -3.64 -14.16 14.80
C GLU A 454 -4.24 -14.36 13.39
N GLY A 455 -5.57 -14.38 13.28
CA GLY A 455 -6.24 -14.65 12.01
C GLY A 455 -7.77 -14.61 12.06
N LEU A 456 -8.40 -15.18 11.05
CA LEU A 456 -9.85 -15.39 10.98
C LEU A 456 -10.19 -16.74 11.61
N TYR A 457 -11.31 -16.86 12.32
CA TYR A 457 -11.72 -18.15 12.86
C TYR A 457 -11.86 -19.20 11.76
N SER A 458 -11.26 -20.37 12.00
CA SER A 458 -11.41 -21.50 11.10
C SER A 458 -12.78 -22.19 11.26
N ASN A 459 -13.45 -21.95 12.38
CA ASN A 459 -14.63 -22.67 12.82
C ASN A 459 -15.72 -21.80 13.42
N ASP A 460 -16.94 -22.33 13.36
CA ASP A 460 -18.08 -21.86 14.12
C ASP A 460 -17.89 -22.33 15.57
N ASN A 461 -17.38 -21.42 16.39
CA ASN A 461 -16.92 -21.64 17.75
C ASN A 461 -17.93 -22.30 18.70
N ASP A 462 -19.22 -22.26 18.39
CA ASP A 462 -20.27 -22.87 19.22
C ASP A 462 -20.58 -24.33 18.82
N HIS A 463 -20.06 -24.81 17.70
CA HIS A 463 -20.41 -26.10 17.11
C HIS A 463 -19.27 -27.13 17.15
N ALA A 464 -18.02 -26.70 17.38
CA ALA A 464 -16.89 -27.60 17.57
C ALA A 464 -16.94 -28.24 18.97
N THR A 465 -17.57 -29.41 19.08
CA THR A 465 -17.88 -30.07 20.35
C THR A 465 -17.61 -31.56 20.32
N ILE A 466 -17.15 -32.09 21.45
CA ILE A 466 -17.12 -33.53 21.73
C ILE A 466 -18.29 -33.89 22.64
N THR A 467 -19.01 -34.96 22.32
CA THR A 467 -20.01 -35.61 23.17
C THR A 467 -19.46 -36.95 23.66
N PHE A 468 -19.65 -37.29 24.93
CA PHE A 468 -19.12 -38.51 25.55
C PHE A 468 -19.93 -38.96 26.77
N SER A 469 -19.83 -40.25 27.12
CA SER A 469 -20.24 -40.80 28.41
C SER A 469 -19.02 -41.24 29.21
N THR A 470 -19.02 -40.91 30.50
CA THR A 470 -17.91 -41.20 31.42
C THR A 470 -18.21 -42.47 32.22
N ILE A 471 -17.22 -43.35 32.34
CA ILE A 471 -17.28 -44.56 33.17
C ILE A 471 -16.27 -44.40 34.32
N LEU A 472 -16.77 -44.29 35.55
CA LEU A 472 -15.95 -44.38 36.75
C LEU A 472 -16.00 -45.82 37.27
N THR A 473 -14.83 -46.41 37.48
CA THR A 473 -14.71 -47.75 38.04
C THR A 473 -13.99 -47.70 39.39
N GLU A 474 -14.61 -48.29 40.40
CA GLU A 474 -14.16 -48.33 41.79
C GLU A 474 -14.02 -49.78 42.26
N THR A 475 -12.98 -50.05 43.07
CA THR A 475 -12.79 -51.35 43.72
C THR A 475 -13.16 -51.23 45.19
N SER A 476 -14.08 -52.06 45.66
CA SER A 476 -14.44 -52.13 47.08
C SER A 476 -13.31 -52.77 47.90
N SER A 477 -13.32 -52.55 49.21
CA SER A 477 -12.43 -53.23 50.15
C SER A 477 -12.57 -54.77 50.15
N SER A 478 -13.62 -55.33 49.54
CA SER A 478 -13.80 -56.78 49.36
C SER A 478 -13.27 -57.31 48.02
N GLY A 479 -12.68 -56.45 47.18
CA GLY A 479 -12.18 -56.78 45.84
C GLY A 479 -13.26 -56.84 44.76
N GLY A 480 -14.49 -56.39 45.07
CA GLY A 480 -15.56 -56.27 44.08
C GLY A 480 -15.43 -54.96 43.31
N THR A 481 -15.57 -55.00 42.00
CA THR A 481 -15.52 -53.81 41.15
C THR A 481 -16.93 -53.32 40.82
N THR A 482 -17.16 -52.02 40.93
CA THR A 482 -18.40 -51.35 40.50
C THR A 482 -18.09 -50.28 39.48
N SER A 483 -18.89 -50.18 38.42
CA SER A 483 -18.77 -49.12 37.42
C SER A 483 -20.05 -48.28 37.39
N THR A 484 -19.89 -46.96 37.46
CA THR A 484 -20.96 -45.98 37.25
C THR A 484 -20.77 -45.30 35.90
N VAL A 485 -21.86 -45.15 35.15
CA VAL A 485 -21.84 -44.55 33.81
C VAL A 485 -22.70 -43.30 33.82
N THR A 486 -22.15 -42.17 33.38
CA THR A 486 -22.92 -40.93 33.23
C THR A 486 -23.80 -40.95 31.98
N GLY A 487 -24.83 -40.09 31.96
CA GLY A 487 -25.49 -39.72 30.70
C GLY A 487 -24.55 -38.93 29.79
N PRO A 488 -24.89 -38.73 28.50
CA PRO A 488 -24.05 -37.99 27.56
C PRO A 488 -23.74 -36.56 28.04
N GLN A 489 -22.50 -36.13 27.85
CA GLN A 489 -21.96 -34.83 28.24
C GLN A 489 -21.22 -34.21 27.07
N THR A 490 -21.07 -32.89 27.06
CA THR A 490 -20.44 -32.15 25.96
C THR A 490 -19.29 -31.28 26.44
N SER A 491 -18.24 -31.15 25.65
CA SER A 491 -17.13 -30.21 25.87
C SER A 491 -16.70 -29.53 24.56
N PRO A 492 -16.36 -28.23 24.57
CA PRO A 492 -15.95 -27.52 23.36
C PRO A 492 -14.47 -27.75 23.04
N TYR A 493 -14.14 -27.78 21.76
CA TYR A 493 -12.75 -27.73 21.29
C TYR A 493 -12.14 -26.32 21.38
N ASN A 494 -10.80 -26.25 21.35
CA ASN A 494 -10.06 -25.00 21.14
C ASN A 494 -10.34 -24.40 19.74
N LYS A 495 -9.91 -23.15 19.55
CA LYS A 495 -10.36 -22.28 18.45
C LYS A 495 -9.18 -21.83 17.56
N PRO A 496 -8.83 -22.63 16.54
CA PRO A 496 -7.78 -22.25 15.62
C PRO A 496 -8.22 -21.16 14.63
N VAL A 497 -7.27 -20.35 14.18
CA VAL A 497 -7.43 -19.25 13.22
C VAL A 497 -6.58 -19.46 11.97
N ALA A 498 -7.13 -19.09 10.81
CA ALA A 498 -6.46 -19.08 9.52
C ALA A 498 -6.08 -17.65 9.11
N SER A 499 -4.90 -17.46 8.53
CA SER A 499 -4.42 -16.16 8.06
C SER A 499 -3.96 -16.27 6.60
N PRO A 500 -4.90 -16.25 5.63
CA PRO A 500 -4.53 -16.27 4.22
C PRO A 500 -3.61 -15.09 3.84
N PRO A 501 -2.62 -15.31 2.96
CA PRO A 501 -1.69 -14.26 2.58
C PRO A 501 -2.32 -13.19 1.68
N THR A 502 -1.75 -11.98 1.72
CA THR A 502 -2.09 -10.89 0.81
C THR A 502 -1.19 -10.90 -0.43
N SER A 503 -1.64 -10.21 -1.48
CA SER A 503 -0.87 -9.96 -2.70
C SER A 503 -0.50 -8.50 -2.82
N THR A 504 0.48 -8.19 -3.66
CA THR A 504 1.04 -6.83 -3.75
C THR A 504 0.78 -6.22 -5.11
N LEU A 505 0.42 -4.93 -5.13
CA LEU A 505 0.45 -4.09 -6.33
C LEU A 505 1.49 -3.01 -6.17
N THR A 506 2.45 -2.97 -7.09
CA THR A 506 3.44 -1.89 -7.18
C THR A 506 3.02 -0.91 -8.28
N LEU A 507 2.80 0.35 -7.92
CA LEU A 507 2.49 1.38 -8.88
C LEU A 507 3.72 2.25 -9.07
N THR A 508 4.19 2.35 -10.31
CA THR A 508 5.39 3.10 -10.65
C THR A 508 5.06 4.15 -11.69
N LYS A 509 5.37 5.38 -11.31
CA LYS A 509 5.28 6.54 -12.15
C LYS A 509 6.67 7.02 -12.50
N ARG A 510 6.95 7.23 -13.79
CA ARG A 510 8.21 7.81 -14.25
C ARG A 510 7.98 9.21 -14.81
N TRP A 511 8.85 10.15 -14.47
CA TRP A 511 9.00 11.42 -15.17
C TRP A 511 10.06 11.22 -16.27
N VAL A 512 9.70 11.56 -17.50
CA VAL A 512 10.54 11.39 -18.69
C VAL A 512 10.75 12.76 -19.33
N GLY A 513 12.01 13.13 -19.55
CA GLY A 513 12.38 14.47 -20.04
C GLY A 513 13.26 15.20 -19.03
N ASP A 514 13.97 16.22 -19.51
CA ASP A 514 14.84 17.04 -18.68
C ASP A 514 14.00 18.06 -17.89
N ASP A 515 14.04 17.94 -16.57
CA ASP A 515 13.66 19.00 -15.65
C ASP A 515 14.89 19.90 -15.59
N HIS A 516 14.90 20.91 -16.47
CA HIS A 516 16.09 21.68 -16.81
C HIS A 516 16.58 22.57 -15.65
N ASP A 517 15.87 22.61 -14.50
CA ASP A 517 16.39 23.08 -13.23
C ASP A 517 16.07 22.10 -12.07
N GLN A 518 16.96 21.14 -11.86
CA GLN A 518 16.86 20.18 -10.76
C GLN A 518 16.98 20.78 -9.35
N THR A 519 17.24 22.10 -9.21
CA THR A 519 17.33 22.74 -7.89
C THR A 519 15.97 23.11 -7.32
N THR A 520 14.94 23.29 -8.16
CA THR A 520 13.53 23.41 -7.77
C THR A 520 12.62 22.75 -8.81
N PRO A 521 12.44 21.41 -8.74
CA PRO A 521 11.57 20.69 -9.67
C PRO A 521 10.15 21.27 -9.70
N SER A 522 9.59 21.51 -10.88
CA SER A 522 8.16 21.88 -11.07
C SER A 522 7.19 20.73 -10.76
N ARG A 523 7.71 19.64 -10.20
CA ARG A 523 6.99 18.39 -9.98
C ARG A 523 6.30 18.42 -8.63
N PRO A 524 5.09 17.84 -8.52
CA PRO A 524 4.40 17.79 -7.25
C PRO A 524 5.16 16.88 -6.27
N THR A 525 5.19 17.22 -4.98
CA THR A 525 5.88 16.43 -3.94
C THR A 525 5.25 15.05 -3.74
N GLU A 526 3.96 14.94 -4.04
CA GLU A 526 3.18 13.72 -4.02
C GLU A 526 2.27 13.68 -5.25
N LEU A 527 1.98 12.49 -5.75
CA LEU A 527 1.03 12.29 -6.83
C LEU A 527 -0.08 11.36 -6.35
N HIS A 528 -1.33 11.70 -6.64
CA HIS A 528 -2.46 10.85 -6.30
C HIS A 528 -2.96 10.07 -7.51
N GLY A 529 -3.58 8.94 -7.23
CA GLY A 529 -4.31 8.16 -8.22
C GLY A 529 -5.28 7.21 -7.53
N THR A 530 -6.00 6.46 -8.34
CA THR A 530 -7.00 5.52 -7.87
C THR A 530 -6.73 4.16 -8.49
N VAL A 531 -6.63 3.13 -7.65
CA VAL A 531 -6.73 1.73 -8.08
C VAL A 531 -8.18 1.30 -7.93
N THR A 532 -8.76 0.76 -8.99
CA THR A 532 -10.10 0.18 -8.96
C THR A 532 -10.00 -1.33 -9.08
N ARG A 533 -10.50 -2.03 -8.08
CA ARG A 533 -10.76 -3.48 -8.07
C ARG A 533 -12.16 -3.73 -8.65
N ASP A 534 -12.26 -4.67 -9.58
CA ASP A 534 -13.47 -5.15 -10.25
C ASP A 534 -14.43 -4.06 -10.73
N GLY A 535 -13.87 -3.06 -11.41
CA GLY A 535 -14.62 -1.91 -11.94
C GLY A 535 -15.83 -2.31 -12.78
N GLY A 536 -16.99 -1.73 -12.47
CA GLY A 536 -18.27 -1.98 -13.13
C GLY A 536 -19.04 -3.20 -12.60
N THR A 537 -18.57 -3.85 -11.54
CA THR A 537 -19.23 -4.99 -10.90
C THR A 537 -19.89 -4.62 -9.57
N ALA A 538 -20.59 -5.57 -8.94
CA ALA A 538 -21.17 -5.37 -7.60
C ALA A 538 -20.10 -5.33 -6.49
N ASP A 539 -18.91 -5.88 -6.77
CA ASP A 539 -17.79 -6.02 -5.82
C ASP A 539 -16.71 -4.93 -6.03
N GLU A 540 -17.04 -3.89 -6.81
CA GLU A 540 -16.15 -2.78 -7.11
C GLU A 540 -15.64 -2.11 -5.83
N LYS A 541 -14.32 -1.94 -5.74
CA LYS A 541 -13.66 -1.23 -4.65
C LYS A 541 -12.59 -0.30 -5.18
N THR A 542 -12.54 0.91 -4.63
CA THR A 542 -11.54 1.92 -4.99
C THR A 542 -10.55 2.13 -3.86
N TYR A 543 -9.27 2.24 -4.21
CA TYR A 543 -8.18 2.55 -3.30
C TYR A 543 -7.53 3.85 -3.78
N ASP A 544 -7.57 4.88 -2.95
CA ASP A 544 -6.81 6.09 -3.18
C ASP A 544 -5.35 5.82 -2.82
N VAL A 545 -4.45 6.05 -3.77
CA VAL A 545 -3.02 5.81 -3.62
C VAL A 545 -2.26 7.12 -3.75
N THR A 546 -1.27 7.29 -2.87
CA THR A 546 -0.32 8.40 -2.94
C THR A 546 1.04 7.82 -3.33
N LEU A 547 1.57 8.28 -4.46
CA LEU A 547 2.89 7.95 -4.96
C LEU A 547 3.86 9.06 -4.53
N THR A 548 5.02 8.65 -4.00
CA THR A 548 6.06 9.57 -3.53
C THR A 548 7.39 9.31 -4.26
N PRO A 549 8.30 10.29 -4.32
CA PRO A 549 9.61 10.11 -4.95
C PRO A 549 10.38 8.94 -4.32
N SER A 550 10.88 8.05 -5.16
CA SER A 550 11.70 6.91 -4.76
C SER A 550 13.03 7.41 -4.20
N ALA A 551 13.49 6.76 -3.14
CA ALA A 551 14.80 7.04 -2.56
C ALA A 551 15.89 6.84 -3.63
N GLY A 552 16.68 7.89 -3.91
CA GLY A 552 17.79 7.84 -4.86
C GLY A 552 17.42 8.11 -6.33
N ASP A 553 16.13 8.24 -6.68
CA ASP A 553 15.71 8.67 -8.01
C ASP A 553 14.46 9.56 -7.94
N PRO A 554 14.61 10.90 -7.94
CA PRO A 554 13.50 11.85 -7.89
C PRO A 554 12.64 11.85 -9.16
N ASN A 555 13.01 11.09 -10.21
CA ASN A 555 12.20 10.92 -11.42
C ASN A 555 11.22 9.75 -11.31
N VAL A 556 11.32 8.92 -10.27
CA VAL A 556 10.47 7.74 -10.11
C VAL A 556 9.62 7.93 -8.87
N TYR A 557 8.31 7.93 -9.04
CA TYR A 557 7.36 7.97 -7.95
C TYR A 557 6.79 6.56 -7.82
N THR A 558 6.73 6.04 -6.60
CA THR A 558 6.30 4.66 -6.38
C THR A 558 5.46 4.52 -5.12
N THR A 559 4.58 3.54 -5.12
CA THR A 559 3.87 3.10 -3.93
C THR A 559 3.49 1.63 -4.06
N THR A 560 3.23 0.99 -2.93
CA THR A 560 2.81 -0.41 -2.85
C THR A 560 1.48 -0.50 -2.13
N LEU A 561 0.57 -1.31 -2.66
CA LEU A 561 -0.75 -1.57 -2.10
C LEU A 561 -0.91 -3.07 -1.85
N GLU A 562 -1.29 -3.44 -0.63
CA GLU A 562 -1.75 -4.79 -0.32
C GLU A 562 -3.17 -4.99 -0.86
N VAL A 563 -3.38 -6.07 -1.60
CA VAL A 563 -4.66 -6.40 -2.23
C VAL A 563 -4.96 -7.90 -2.14
N PRO A 564 -6.24 -8.30 -2.20
CA PRO A 564 -6.56 -9.72 -2.28
C PRO A 564 -6.20 -10.30 -3.65
N ALA A 565 -5.87 -11.58 -3.67
CA ALA A 565 -5.95 -12.39 -4.90
C ALA A 565 -7.05 -13.43 -4.68
N GLY A 566 -6.77 -14.41 -3.83
CA GLY A 566 -7.73 -15.44 -3.44
C GLY A 566 -8.07 -16.41 -4.57
N PRO A 567 -8.88 -17.45 -4.28
CA PRO A 567 -9.18 -18.53 -5.22
C PRO A 567 -9.87 -18.09 -6.51
N THR A 568 -10.78 -17.10 -6.46
CA THR A 568 -11.49 -16.61 -7.66
C THR A 568 -10.76 -15.46 -8.33
N GLY A 569 -9.91 -14.74 -7.59
CA GLY A 569 -9.14 -13.62 -8.11
C GLY A 569 -9.94 -12.32 -8.22
N HIS A 570 -9.20 -11.24 -8.47
CA HIS A 570 -9.73 -9.90 -8.71
C HIS A 570 -9.02 -9.22 -9.86
N THR A 571 -9.74 -8.33 -10.54
CA THR A 571 -9.23 -7.51 -11.64
C THR A 571 -8.95 -6.09 -11.15
N TYR A 572 -7.82 -5.53 -11.55
CA TYR A 572 -7.37 -4.20 -11.14
C TYR A 572 -7.09 -3.31 -12.34
N THR A 573 -7.39 -2.03 -12.19
CA THR A 573 -6.98 -0.94 -13.09
C THR A 573 -6.44 0.23 -12.27
N PHE A 574 -5.53 1.00 -12.85
CA PHE A 574 -5.00 2.21 -12.26
C PHE A 574 -5.32 3.44 -13.10
N ALA A 575 -5.75 4.52 -12.45
CA ALA A 575 -5.91 5.84 -13.03
C ALA A 575 -5.11 6.87 -12.22
N GLU A 576 -4.22 7.59 -12.90
CA GLU A 576 -3.54 8.76 -12.33
C GLU A 576 -4.53 9.94 -12.22
N GLU A 577 -4.36 10.78 -11.20
CA GLU A 577 -5.06 12.07 -11.15
C GLU A 577 -4.71 12.94 -12.37
N MET A 578 -5.64 13.79 -12.80
CA MET A 578 -5.42 14.68 -13.94
C MET A 578 -4.31 15.69 -13.61
N LEU A 579 -3.25 15.67 -14.41
CA LEU A 579 -2.17 16.63 -14.33
C LEU A 579 -2.44 17.90 -15.15
N PRO A 580 -1.75 19.01 -14.85
CA PRO A 580 -1.75 20.19 -15.70
C PRO A 580 -1.43 19.85 -17.17
N SER A 581 -1.97 20.64 -18.09
CA SER A 581 -1.91 20.36 -19.54
C SER A 581 -0.51 20.33 -20.15
N TYR A 582 0.50 20.83 -19.43
CA TYR A 582 1.92 20.80 -19.84
C TYR A 582 2.61 19.47 -19.51
N TYR A 583 1.91 18.52 -18.88
CA TYR A 583 2.33 17.13 -18.79
C TYR A 583 1.47 16.26 -19.71
N THR A 584 2.13 15.36 -20.44
CA THR A 584 1.46 14.32 -21.23
C THR A 584 1.74 12.96 -20.62
N ALA A 585 0.69 12.24 -20.24
CA ALA A 585 0.81 10.89 -19.68
C ALA A 585 0.79 9.82 -20.79
N SER A 586 1.62 8.79 -20.63
CA SER A 586 1.59 7.59 -21.46
C SER A 586 0.35 6.75 -21.14
N ALA A 587 0.06 5.76 -21.99
CA ALA A 587 -0.84 4.69 -21.59
C ALA A 587 -0.27 3.96 -20.34
N VAL A 588 -1.15 3.61 -19.41
CA VAL A 588 -0.81 2.71 -18.30
C VAL A 588 -0.53 1.32 -18.86
N THR A 589 0.55 0.72 -18.38
CA THR A 589 0.90 -0.67 -18.69
C THR A 589 0.86 -1.50 -17.41
N ALA A 590 0.37 -2.73 -17.53
CA ALA A 590 0.22 -3.65 -16.41
C ALA A 590 1.09 -4.90 -16.59
N ALA A 591 1.64 -5.41 -15.50
CA ALA A 591 2.38 -6.68 -15.47
C ALA A 591 2.05 -7.48 -14.20
N THR A 592 2.33 -8.79 -14.22
CA THR A 592 2.17 -9.67 -13.06
C THR A 592 3.35 -10.63 -12.95
N SER A 593 3.63 -11.09 -11.74
CA SER A 593 4.45 -12.25 -11.48
C SER A 593 3.65 -13.22 -10.62
N GLY A 594 3.28 -14.36 -11.22
CA GLY A 594 2.30 -15.27 -10.66
C GLY A 594 1.75 -16.21 -11.73
N ALA A 595 1.74 -17.53 -11.48
CA ALA A 595 1.37 -18.52 -12.49
C ALA A 595 -0.13 -18.48 -12.87
N THR A 596 -0.97 -18.01 -11.95
CA THR A 596 -2.42 -17.92 -12.06
C THR A 596 -2.91 -16.51 -12.38
N SER A 597 -2.00 -15.54 -12.43
CA SER A 597 -2.29 -14.13 -12.68
C SER A 597 -2.10 -13.76 -14.16
N SER A 598 -2.74 -12.69 -14.63
CA SER A 598 -2.63 -12.24 -16.03
C SER A 598 -2.66 -10.72 -16.14
N ALA A 599 -2.12 -10.16 -17.23
CA ALA A 599 -2.15 -8.73 -17.51
C ALA A 599 -2.36 -8.45 -19.01
N SER A 600 -3.13 -7.41 -19.31
CA SER A 600 -3.40 -6.95 -20.67
C SER A 600 -3.69 -5.44 -20.68
N GLY A 601 -2.82 -4.66 -21.34
CA GLY A 601 -2.97 -3.20 -21.40
C GLY A 601 -2.86 -2.55 -20.02
N ALA A 602 -3.90 -1.83 -19.61
CA ALA A 602 -4.00 -1.14 -18.32
C ALA A 602 -4.74 -1.96 -17.25
N THR A 603 -4.95 -3.25 -17.50
CA THR A 603 -5.70 -4.15 -16.62
C THR A 603 -4.84 -5.35 -16.26
N LEU A 604 -4.88 -5.77 -14.99
CA LEU A 604 -4.33 -7.04 -14.54
C LEU A 604 -5.33 -7.79 -13.67
N THR A 605 -5.19 -9.10 -13.60
CA THR A 605 -5.95 -9.97 -12.70
C THR A 605 -4.97 -10.72 -11.82
N LEU A 606 -5.15 -10.61 -10.50
CA LEU A 606 -4.44 -11.43 -9.52
C LEU A 606 -5.37 -12.52 -9.01
N ALA A 607 -4.93 -13.76 -9.09
CA ALA A 607 -5.70 -14.92 -8.64
C ALA A 607 -4.76 -16.00 -8.10
N GLY A 608 -5.27 -16.84 -7.20
CA GLY A 608 -4.55 -17.94 -6.59
C GLY A 608 -4.44 -17.82 -5.07
N PHE A 609 -4.14 -18.95 -4.44
CA PHE A 609 -4.06 -19.05 -2.98
C PHE A 609 -2.74 -18.49 -2.40
N LEU A 610 -1.68 -18.48 -3.21
CA LEU A 610 -0.37 -17.99 -2.82
C LEU A 610 -0.21 -16.50 -3.12
N PRO A 611 0.69 -15.78 -2.42
CA PRO A 611 0.99 -14.38 -2.71
C PRO A 611 1.31 -14.17 -4.19
N GLN A 612 0.62 -13.22 -4.82
CA GLN A 612 0.89 -12.75 -6.17
C GLN A 612 1.50 -11.35 -6.13
N ALA A 613 2.15 -10.95 -7.22
CA ALA A 613 2.56 -9.56 -7.40
C ALA A 613 2.07 -9.04 -8.76
N GLY A 614 1.52 -7.82 -8.76
CA GLY A 614 1.18 -7.06 -9.94
C GLY A 614 1.90 -5.72 -9.95
N SER A 615 2.02 -5.11 -11.14
CA SER A 615 2.51 -3.75 -11.26
C SER A 615 1.77 -2.95 -12.33
N PHE A 616 1.69 -1.65 -12.09
CA PHE A 616 1.26 -0.65 -13.07
C PHE A 616 2.41 0.33 -13.32
N GLU A 617 2.76 0.55 -14.58
CA GLU A 617 3.73 1.56 -14.98
C GLU A 617 3.11 2.62 -15.90
N ILE A 618 3.43 3.89 -15.62
CA ILE A 618 3.03 5.04 -16.43
C ILE A 618 4.13 6.12 -16.46
N ALA A 619 4.40 6.69 -17.63
CA ALA A 619 5.42 7.72 -17.84
C ALA A 619 4.75 9.07 -18.19
N ASN A 620 5.27 10.18 -17.64
CA ASN A 620 4.80 11.52 -17.95
C ASN A 620 5.93 12.30 -18.55
N THR A 621 5.62 13.01 -19.63
CA THR A 621 6.56 13.87 -20.32
C THR A 621 6.17 15.31 -20.12
N TYR A 622 7.12 16.10 -19.62
CA TYR A 622 7.00 17.55 -19.53
C TYR A 622 7.20 18.17 -20.91
N ALA A 623 6.37 19.16 -21.26
CA ALA A 623 6.53 19.96 -22.46
C ALA A 623 6.30 21.43 -22.14
N ALA A 624 7.22 22.28 -22.59
CA ALA A 624 7.12 23.72 -22.48
C ALA A 624 7.34 24.40 -23.83
N SER A 625 6.72 25.56 -24.00
CA SER A 625 6.90 26.40 -25.18
C SER A 625 6.91 27.88 -24.84
N GLY A 626 7.67 28.65 -25.59
CA GLY A 626 7.69 30.12 -25.49
C GLY A 626 7.98 30.74 -26.84
N SER A 627 7.89 32.05 -26.93
CA SER A 627 8.21 32.77 -28.15
C SER A 627 8.83 34.12 -27.88
N VAL A 628 9.62 34.61 -28.83
CA VAL A 628 10.15 35.97 -28.84
C VAL A 628 9.75 36.67 -30.15
N GLU A 629 9.46 37.95 -30.05
CA GLU A 629 9.29 38.85 -31.20
C GLU A 629 10.53 39.73 -31.30
N LEU A 630 11.11 39.80 -32.48
CA LEU A 630 12.26 40.65 -32.78
C LEU A 630 11.83 41.72 -33.77
N SER A 631 12.41 42.91 -33.66
CA SER A 631 12.11 44.01 -34.55
C SER A 631 13.33 44.88 -34.81
N ALA A 632 13.26 45.63 -35.92
CA ALA A 632 14.23 46.65 -36.27
C ALA A 632 13.51 47.96 -36.63
N THR A 633 14.27 49.05 -36.67
CA THR A 633 13.80 50.39 -37.05
C THR A 633 14.63 50.89 -38.23
N LYS A 634 13.95 51.31 -39.29
CA LYS A 634 14.52 51.94 -40.47
C LYS A 634 14.36 53.45 -40.37
N ILE A 635 15.45 54.19 -40.62
CA ILE A 635 15.42 55.64 -40.77
C ILE A 635 15.98 55.99 -42.15
N LEU A 636 15.30 56.86 -42.88
CA LEU A 636 15.78 57.45 -44.12
C LEU A 636 15.97 58.96 -43.92
N ASN A 637 17.20 59.43 -44.10
CA ASN A 637 17.53 60.84 -44.10
C ASN A 637 17.51 61.39 -45.53
N GLY A 638 17.02 62.62 -45.72
CA GLY A 638 17.01 63.31 -47.01
C GLY A 638 15.74 63.10 -47.85
N ARG A 639 14.86 62.14 -47.49
CA ARG A 639 13.52 61.91 -48.05
C ARG A 639 12.58 61.30 -47.02
N ASP A 640 11.28 61.35 -47.30
CA ASP A 640 10.28 60.57 -46.56
C ASP A 640 10.47 59.08 -46.85
N LEU A 641 10.37 58.25 -45.81
CA LEU A 641 10.44 56.81 -45.92
C LEU A 641 9.10 56.26 -46.45
N GLU A 642 9.15 55.41 -47.46
CA GLU A 642 7.97 54.73 -48.00
C GLU A 642 7.87 53.29 -47.44
N ALA A 643 6.65 52.78 -47.30
CA ALA A 643 6.44 51.37 -46.95
C ALA A 643 7.02 50.45 -48.03
N ASP A 644 7.51 49.28 -47.62
CA ASP A 644 8.09 48.25 -48.46
C ASP A 644 9.35 48.65 -49.26
N GLN A 645 10.00 49.75 -48.88
CA GLN A 645 11.11 50.36 -49.62
C GLN A 645 12.45 49.63 -49.43
N PHE A 646 12.77 49.21 -48.21
CA PHE A 646 14.00 48.52 -47.82
C PHE A 646 13.68 47.14 -47.23
N GLU A 647 14.56 46.18 -47.46
CA GLU A 647 14.38 44.77 -47.10
C GLU A 647 15.43 44.34 -46.08
N PHE A 648 15.02 43.54 -45.10
CA PHE A 648 15.81 43.10 -43.96
C PHE A 648 15.75 41.60 -43.83
N THR A 649 16.92 40.98 -43.61
CA THR A 649 17.04 39.54 -43.39
C THR A 649 17.42 39.27 -41.94
N LEU A 650 16.60 38.50 -41.24
CA LEU A 650 16.90 37.89 -39.94
C LEU A 650 17.40 36.46 -40.16
N THR A 651 18.58 36.13 -39.64
CA THR A 651 19.16 34.78 -39.71
C THR A 651 19.52 34.26 -38.33
N GLY A 652 19.02 33.08 -37.97
CA GLY A 652 19.34 32.35 -36.74
C GLY A 652 20.47 31.35 -36.95
N ALA A 653 21.52 31.44 -36.13
CA ALA A 653 22.70 30.57 -36.23
C ALA A 653 22.48 29.18 -35.60
N ASP A 654 21.58 29.08 -34.62
CA ASP A 654 21.42 27.91 -33.76
C ASP A 654 20.17 27.07 -34.11
N ASP A 655 19.16 27.67 -34.72
CA ASP A 655 17.85 27.05 -35.02
C ASP A 655 17.45 27.07 -36.51
N GLY A 656 18.27 27.71 -37.35
CA GLY A 656 18.03 27.80 -38.79
C GLY A 656 16.87 28.72 -39.19
N VAL A 657 16.41 29.60 -38.29
CA VAL A 657 15.42 30.63 -38.62
C VAL A 657 15.98 31.53 -39.74
N SER A 658 15.17 31.78 -40.75
CA SER A 658 15.47 32.74 -41.81
C SER A 658 14.18 33.45 -42.20
N GLN A 659 14.15 34.77 -42.01
CA GLN A 659 13.01 35.60 -42.34
C GLN A 659 13.46 36.80 -43.14
N VAL A 660 12.67 37.19 -44.13
CA VAL A 660 12.89 38.39 -44.93
C VAL A 660 11.66 39.28 -44.78
N LYS A 661 11.85 40.50 -44.31
CA LYS A 661 10.79 41.49 -44.03
C LYS A 661 11.18 42.83 -44.64
N LYS A 662 10.20 43.73 -44.75
CA LYS A 662 10.42 45.09 -45.26
C LYS A 662 9.95 46.12 -44.23
N ASN A 663 10.42 47.35 -44.35
CA ASN A 663 9.99 48.43 -43.47
C ASN A 663 8.55 48.86 -43.75
N ALA A 664 7.83 49.25 -42.70
CA ALA A 664 6.60 50.02 -42.79
C ALA A 664 6.88 51.51 -43.08
N ASP A 665 5.83 52.30 -43.31
CA ASP A 665 5.92 53.75 -43.56
C ASP A 665 6.44 54.54 -42.35
N ASP A 666 6.26 54.03 -41.14
CA ASP A 666 6.85 54.58 -39.90
C ASP A 666 8.28 54.08 -39.61
N GLY A 667 8.80 53.20 -40.47
CA GLY A 667 10.13 52.62 -40.35
C GLY A 667 10.22 51.34 -39.53
N THR A 668 9.14 50.86 -38.93
CA THR A 668 9.16 49.59 -38.19
C THR A 668 9.41 48.40 -39.13
N VAL A 669 10.16 47.41 -38.64
CA VAL A 669 10.43 46.13 -39.32
C VAL A 669 10.16 45.01 -38.32
N ASP A 670 8.97 44.44 -38.37
CA ASP A 670 8.57 43.36 -37.47
C ASP A 670 8.81 41.99 -38.10
N PHE A 671 9.50 41.12 -37.37
CA PHE A 671 9.68 39.72 -37.73
C PHE A 671 8.58 38.84 -37.12
N ASP A 672 8.30 37.71 -37.75
CA ASP A 672 7.35 36.73 -37.21
C ASP A 672 7.92 36.13 -35.91
N ALA A 673 7.05 35.90 -34.93
CA ALA A 673 7.44 35.34 -33.64
C ALA A 673 8.17 34.00 -33.80
N ILE A 674 9.32 33.87 -33.13
CA ILE A 674 10.13 32.65 -33.13
C ILE A 674 9.70 31.82 -31.93
N THR A 675 9.35 30.56 -32.16
CA THR A 675 8.87 29.63 -31.11
C THR A 675 10.00 28.72 -30.65
N TYR A 676 10.11 28.53 -29.33
CA TYR A 676 11.08 27.65 -28.69
C TYR A 676 10.37 26.52 -27.96
N THR A 677 10.98 25.33 -27.98
CA THR A 677 10.55 24.14 -27.20
C THR A 677 11.67 23.60 -26.30
N ALA A 678 12.81 24.29 -26.25
CA ALA A 678 13.98 23.92 -25.45
C ALA A 678 14.67 25.17 -24.92
N ILE A 679 15.16 25.10 -23.69
CA ILE A 679 15.98 26.17 -23.10
C ILE A 679 17.32 26.29 -23.83
N GLY A 680 17.94 27.45 -23.70
CA GLY A 680 19.26 27.69 -24.26
C GLY A 680 19.47 29.12 -24.70
N THR A 681 20.58 29.34 -25.38
CA THR A 681 20.93 30.63 -25.97
C THR A 681 20.88 30.50 -27.48
N TYR A 682 20.09 31.34 -28.12
CA TYR A 682 19.89 31.37 -29.56
C TYR A 682 20.38 32.70 -30.10
N ARG A 683 21.19 32.67 -31.15
CA ARG A 683 21.80 33.88 -31.74
C ARG A 683 21.20 34.18 -33.10
N TYR A 684 20.83 35.44 -33.27
CA TYR A 684 20.27 35.96 -34.51
C TYR A 684 21.09 37.14 -35.03
N THR A 685 20.98 37.37 -36.34
CA THR A 685 21.57 38.52 -37.02
C THR A 685 20.51 39.19 -37.88
N ILE A 686 20.41 40.52 -37.83
CA ILE A 686 19.60 41.32 -38.76
C ILE A 686 20.54 42.10 -39.67
N VAL A 687 20.30 42.01 -40.98
CA VAL A 687 21.04 42.76 -42.00
C VAL A 687 20.07 43.43 -42.96
N GLU A 688 20.28 44.70 -43.27
CA GLU A 688 19.61 45.38 -44.38
C GLU A 688 20.20 44.92 -45.72
N SER A 689 19.34 44.53 -46.65
CA SER A 689 19.73 44.26 -48.04
C SER A 689 19.79 45.56 -48.83
N GLU A 690 20.75 45.68 -49.75
CA GLU A 690 20.86 46.84 -50.64
C GLU A 690 19.53 47.10 -51.37
N GLY A 691 18.99 48.32 -51.23
CA GLY A 691 17.64 48.68 -51.65
C GLY A 691 17.45 50.19 -51.81
N GLY A 692 16.32 50.62 -52.36
CA GLY A 692 16.00 52.06 -52.58
C GLY A 692 16.43 52.62 -53.95
N GLY A 693 17.45 52.06 -54.60
CA GLY A 693 17.90 52.47 -55.95
C GLY A 693 19.02 53.53 -55.94
N ILE A 694 19.26 54.16 -57.09
CA ILE A 694 20.37 55.11 -57.26
C ILE A 694 20.14 56.37 -56.39
N GLY A 695 21.17 56.80 -55.66
CA GLY A 695 21.14 57.97 -54.77
C GLY A 695 20.90 57.64 -53.28
N TYR A 696 20.67 56.37 -52.94
CA TYR A 696 20.60 55.89 -51.56
C TYR A 696 21.94 55.30 -51.13
N VAL A 697 22.38 55.65 -49.94
CA VAL A 697 23.49 55.00 -49.23
C VAL A 697 22.88 54.15 -48.12
N ASN A 698 22.96 52.84 -48.28
CA ASN A 698 22.42 51.86 -47.33
C ASN A 698 23.32 51.70 -46.10
N ASP A 699 22.70 51.35 -44.98
CA ASP A 699 23.39 50.94 -43.79
C ASP A 699 23.99 49.54 -44.00
N THR A 700 25.25 49.36 -43.62
CA THR A 700 25.98 48.10 -43.77
C THR A 700 26.23 47.40 -42.44
N HIS A 701 25.70 47.93 -41.34
CA HIS A 701 25.83 47.29 -40.02
C HIS A 701 25.08 45.96 -39.98
N THR A 702 25.55 45.06 -39.12
CA THR A 702 24.89 43.80 -38.80
C THR A 702 24.54 43.82 -37.33
N GLU A 703 23.26 43.80 -37.01
CA GLU A 703 22.77 43.76 -35.63
C GLU A 703 22.82 42.32 -35.11
N ASN A 704 23.46 42.10 -33.96
CA ASN A 704 23.55 40.77 -33.34
C ASN A 704 22.63 40.69 -32.12
N ILE A 705 21.74 39.70 -32.13
CA ILE A 705 20.76 39.50 -31.07
C ILE A 705 21.07 38.18 -30.37
N THR A 706 21.12 38.22 -29.04
CA THR A 706 21.20 37.03 -28.20
C THR A 706 19.88 36.84 -27.48
N VAL A 707 19.18 35.75 -27.78
CA VAL A 707 17.96 35.36 -27.06
C VAL A 707 18.30 34.29 -26.04
N THR A 708 18.08 34.60 -24.77
CA THR A 708 18.19 33.63 -23.67
C THR A 708 16.80 33.08 -23.36
N VAL A 709 16.66 31.77 -23.46
CA VAL A 709 15.41 31.05 -23.20
C VAL A 709 15.52 30.28 -21.89
N THR A 710 14.69 30.62 -20.92
CA THR A 710 14.58 29.98 -19.59
C THR A 710 13.22 29.30 -19.42
N ASP A 711 13.15 28.30 -18.56
CA ASP A 711 11.90 27.58 -18.25
C ASP A 711 11.25 28.17 -16.98
N ASN A 712 9.96 28.48 -17.06
CA ASN A 712 9.19 29.00 -15.93
C ASN A 712 8.62 27.89 -15.03
N GLY A 713 8.74 26.61 -15.44
CA GLY A 713 8.25 25.46 -14.69
C GLY A 713 6.73 25.28 -14.74
N ASP A 714 6.02 26.06 -15.55
CA ASP A 714 4.56 26.02 -15.70
C ASP A 714 4.10 25.65 -17.12
N GLY A 715 5.01 25.06 -17.90
CA GLY A 715 4.79 24.76 -19.32
C GLY A 715 5.06 25.93 -20.26
N THR A 716 5.52 27.07 -19.75
CA THR A 716 5.95 28.22 -20.57
C THR A 716 7.46 28.41 -20.52
N LEU A 717 8.04 28.82 -21.66
CA LEU A 717 9.41 29.30 -21.73
C LEU A 717 9.43 30.83 -21.82
N GLU A 718 10.29 31.47 -21.03
CA GLU A 718 10.56 32.90 -21.15
C GLU A 718 11.74 33.11 -22.09
N ALA A 719 11.55 33.92 -23.13
CA ALA A 719 12.59 34.23 -24.12
C ALA A 719 12.92 35.74 -24.06
N THR A 720 14.13 36.06 -23.62
CA THR A 720 14.60 37.45 -23.47
C THR A 720 15.61 37.78 -24.56
N ALA A 721 15.31 38.77 -25.39
CA ALA A 721 16.22 39.25 -26.43
C ALA A 721 17.11 40.39 -25.91
N GLU A 722 18.42 40.25 -26.12
CA GLU A 722 19.41 41.30 -25.93
C GLU A 722 19.98 41.68 -27.30
N TYR A 723 19.79 42.94 -27.68
CA TYR A 723 20.40 43.58 -28.84
C TYR A 723 21.80 44.06 -28.46
N ASP A 724 22.70 44.13 -29.43
CA ASP A 724 24.03 44.65 -29.17
C ASP A 724 24.00 46.19 -29.00
N ALA A 725 25.16 46.80 -28.75
CA ALA A 725 25.23 48.20 -28.33
C ALA A 725 24.75 49.18 -29.42
N ASP A 726 24.79 48.77 -30.69
CA ASP A 726 24.39 49.59 -31.82
C ASP A 726 22.85 49.61 -31.94
N GLY A 727 22.20 48.52 -31.52
CA GLY A 727 20.75 48.34 -31.52
C GLY A 727 20.19 48.22 -32.93
N ALA A 728 18.98 47.67 -33.06
CA ALA A 728 18.39 47.36 -34.36
C ALA A 728 17.88 48.60 -35.14
N THR A 729 18.65 49.69 -35.22
CA THR A 729 18.31 50.91 -35.97
C THR A 729 19.22 51.06 -37.19
N PHE A 730 18.64 50.95 -38.38
CA PHE A 730 19.36 51.04 -39.65
C PHE A 730 19.10 52.39 -40.32
N ILE A 731 20.15 53.16 -40.59
CA ILE A 731 20.02 54.55 -41.09
C ILE A 731 20.56 54.66 -42.52
N ASN A 732 19.68 55.02 -43.46
CA ASN A 732 20.06 55.32 -44.84
C ASN A 732 20.08 56.82 -45.11
N GLU A 733 20.87 57.23 -46.08
CA GLU A 733 20.97 58.62 -46.54
C GLU A 733 20.64 58.73 -48.03
N TYR A 734 19.79 59.70 -48.41
CA TYR A 734 19.54 60.05 -49.80
C TYR A 734 20.21 61.38 -50.14
N VAL A 735 21.12 61.39 -51.14
CA VAL A 735 21.93 62.57 -51.49
C VAL A 735 21.77 62.93 -52.98
N ALA A 736 21.24 64.13 -53.25
CA ALA A 736 21.17 64.72 -54.58
C ALA A 736 21.45 66.23 -54.55
N VAL A 737 22.04 66.78 -55.62
CA VAL A 737 22.48 68.18 -55.74
C VAL A 737 21.97 68.86 -57.02
N PRO A 738 21.83 70.19 -57.05
CA PRO A 738 21.42 70.92 -58.26
C PRO A 738 22.59 71.48 -59.07
N VAL A 739 22.42 71.59 -60.39
CA VAL A 739 23.33 72.33 -61.29
C VAL A 739 22.55 73.34 -62.12
N ALA A 740 23.11 74.53 -62.31
CA ALA A 740 22.54 75.57 -63.16
C ALA A 740 23.42 75.84 -64.38
N VAL A 741 22.80 76.31 -65.44
CA VAL A 741 23.46 76.85 -66.63
C VAL A 741 23.16 78.33 -66.74
N LEU A 742 24.20 79.14 -66.97
CA LEU A 742 24.12 80.54 -67.32
C LEU A 742 24.54 80.72 -68.78
N LYS A 743 23.60 81.15 -69.63
CA LYS A 743 23.81 81.41 -71.04
C LYS A 743 24.08 82.89 -71.29
N GLN A 744 25.14 83.19 -72.04
CA GLN A 744 25.52 84.55 -72.41
C GLN A 744 26.06 84.65 -73.85
N SER A 745 26.17 85.86 -74.38
CA SER A 745 26.85 86.15 -75.65
C SER A 745 28.38 86.09 -75.49
N SER A 746 29.13 85.79 -76.54
CA SER A 746 30.60 85.94 -76.56
C SER A 746 31.02 87.41 -76.74
N GLY A 747 31.90 87.96 -75.89
CA GLY A 747 32.51 89.32 -76.02
C GLY A 747 32.38 90.23 -74.77
N ASP A 748 33.15 91.31 -74.66
CA ASP A 748 33.15 92.16 -73.44
C ASP A 748 31.82 92.93 -73.23
N GLY A 749 31.18 92.77 -72.06
CA GLY A 749 29.90 93.38 -71.68
C GLY A 749 28.65 92.51 -71.93
N THR A 750 28.77 91.19 -71.73
CA THR A 750 27.82 90.14 -72.17
C THR A 750 26.39 90.29 -71.63
N PRO A 751 25.37 90.48 -72.51
CA PRO A 751 23.99 90.27 -72.10
C PRO A 751 23.70 88.78 -71.91
N ALA A 752 22.90 88.46 -70.89
CA ALA A 752 22.38 87.12 -70.66
C ALA A 752 21.39 86.73 -71.77
N LEU A 753 21.38 85.45 -72.17
CA LEU A 753 20.61 84.97 -73.32
C LEU A 753 19.46 84.03 -72.91
N GLY A 754 18.24 84.48 -73.12
CA GLY A 754 17.04 83.65 -72.96
C GLY A 754 16.69 82.86 -74.23
N GLY A 755 16.13 81.66 -74.03
CA GLY A 755 15.60 80.81 -75.09
C GLY A 755 16.52 79.67 -75.55
N ALA A 756 17.72 79.51 -74.98
CA ALA A 756 18.58 78.36 -75.21
C ALA A 756 17.96 77.10 -74.58
N GLN A 757 18.04 75.95 -75.23
CA GLN A 757 17.65 74.65 -74.64
C GLN A 757 18.87 73.80 -74.32
N PHE A 758 18.90 73.29 -73.10
CA PHE A 758 19.91 72.36 -72.62
C PHE A 758 19.27 71.04 -72.24
N THR A 759 19.99 69.96 -72.53
CA THR A 759 19.65 68.61 -72.09
C THR A 759 20.78 68.03 -71.29
N LEU A 760 20.46 67.44 -70.14
CA LEU A 760 21.41 66.70 -69.32
C LEU A 760 21.32 65.20 -69.62
N TYR A 761 22.46 64.57 -69.83
CA TYR A 761 22.60 63.12 -70.02
C TYR A 761 23.44 62.56 -68.88
N LEU A 762 23.17 61.34 -68.45
CA LEU A 762 24.01 60.61 -67.49
C LEU A 762 25.09 59.88 -68.29
N ASP A 763 26.36 60.04 -67.87
CA ASP A 763 27.50 59.34 -68.45
C ASP A 763 27.37 57.84 -68.20
N ASP A 764 27.61 57.01 -69.22
CA ASP A 764 27.59 55.55 -69.07
C ASP A 764 28.88 54.96 -68.44
N GLY A 765 29.78 55.83 -68.00
CA GLY A 765 31.05 55.52 -67.36
C GLY A 765 32.23 55.41 -68.32
N ASP A 766 32.02 55.62 -69.63
CA ASP A 766 33.10 55.61 -70.63
C ASP A 766 33.85 56.96 -70.73
N GLY A 767 33.31 58.02 -70.13
CA GLY A 767 33.88 59.37 -70.12
C GLY A 767 33.83 60.07 -71.47
N VAL A 768 32.97 59.65 -72.40
CA VAL A 768 32.82 60.19 -73.76
C VAL A 768 31.34 60.35 -74.14
N PHE A 769 30.90 61.59 -74.36
CA PHE A 769 29.53 61.84 -74.80
C PHE A 769 29.18 61.14 -76.13
N GLY A 770 28.15 60.29 -76.13
CA GLY A 770 27.74 59.45 -77.26
C GLY A 770 26.31 58.89 -77.16
N ASN A 771 25.99 57.94 -78.05
CA ASN A 771 24.66 57.31 -78.11
C ASN A 771 24.38 56.34 -76.94
N GLY A 772 25.39 56.05 -76.11
CA GLY A 772 25.27 55.22 -74.90
C GLY A 772 24.69 56.00 -73.71
N ASP A 773 24.87 57.32 -73.68
CA ASP A 773 24.42 58.17 -72.59
C ASP A 773 22.89 58.32 -72.59
N ALA A 774 22.28 57.91 -71.49
CA ALA A 774 20.85 58.08 -71.30
C ALA A 774 20.53 59.52 -70.90
N VAL A 775 19.36 60.00 -71.30
CA VAL A 775 18.84 61.29 -70.78
C VAL A 775 18.70 61.17 -69.26
N ALA A 776 19.28 62.12 -68.52
CA ALA A 776 19.25 62.11 -67.07
C ALA A 776 17.81 62.34 -66.55
N THR A 777 17.50 61.79 -65.37
CA THR A 777 16.27 62.17 -64.66
C THR A 777 16.57 63.40 -63.80
N THR A 778 15.89 64.51 -64.08
CA THR A 778 16.12 65.80 -63.40
C THR A 778 14.81 66.48 -63.09
N TYR A 779 14.82 67.38 -62.11
CA TYR A 779 13.63 68.06 -61.60
C TYR A 779 13.75 69.57 -61.71
N SER A 780 12.61 70.26 -61.73
CA SER A 780 12.56 71.71 -61.85
C SER A 780 12.68 72.46 -60.51
N ASP A 781 12.68 71.72 -59.40
CA ASP A 781 12.63 72.25 -58.05
C ASP A 781 13.50 71.42 -57.09
N ASP A 782 13.96 72.07 -56.02
CA ASP A 782 14.83 71.48 -54.99
C ASP A 782 14.15 70.37 -54.17
N ALA A 783 12.82 70.38 -54.12
CA ALA A 783 12.04 69.32 -53.48
C ALA A 783 11.86 68.09 -54.39
N LEU A 784 12.43 68.10 -55.60
CA LEU A 784 12.40 67.01 -56.58
C LEU A 784 10.98 66.52 -56.91
N THR A 785 10.00 67.44 -56.91
CA THR A 785 8.58 67.09 -57.05
C THR A 785 8.11 67.07 -58.50
N THR A 786 8.73 67.87 -59.37
CA THR A 786 8.31 68.01 -60.77
C THR A 786 9.45 67.59 -61.70
N GLU A 787 9.36 66.37 -62.22
CA GLU A 787 10.31 65.86 -63.22
C GLU A 787 10.26 66.70 -64.51
N ILE A 788 11.42 67.02 -65.05
CA ILE A 788 11.58 67.71 -66.34
C ILE A 788 11.57 66.65 -67.44
N PRO A 789 10.52 66.58 -68.28
CA PRO A 789 10.44 65.56 -69.32
C PRO A 789 11.62 65.67 -70.29
N GLY A 790 12.37 64.57 -70.43
CA GLY A 790 13.55 64.51 -71.29
C GLY A 790 14.71 65.38 -70.82
N SER A 791 14.73 65.81 -69.55
CA SER A 791 15.73 66.70 -68.96
C SER A 791 16.01 67.92 -69.85
N VAL A 792 14.97 68.50 -70.47
CA VAL A 792 15.12 69.69 -71.32
C VAL A 792 14.73 70.94 -70.55
N VAL A 793 15.69 71.82 -70.29
CA VAL A 793 15.44 73.14 -69.71
C VAL A 793 15.62 74.23 -70.75
N THR A 794 14.88 75.32 -70.62
CA THR A 794 15.03 76.52 -71.47
C THR A 794 15.46 77.71 -70.63
N THR A 795 16.51 78.44 -71.05
CA THR A 795 17.00 79.59 -70.28
C THR A 795 16.00 80.75 -70.28
N GLY A 796 15.83 81.37 -69.10
CA GLY A 796 15.00 82.55 -68.90
C GLY A 796 15.62 83.83 -69.48
N ALA A 797 14.92 84.97 -69.38
CA ALA A 797 15.44 86.27 -69.86
C ALA A 797 16.70 86.74 -69.13
N ASP A 798 17.00 86.17 -67.96
CA ASP A 798 18.21 86.33 -67.16
C ASP A 798 19.34 85.36 -67.57
N GLY A 799 19.12 84.57 -68.61
CA GLY A 799 20.04 83.58 -69.16
C GLY A 799 20.18 82.32 -68.32
N LYS A 800 19.38 82.11 -67.28
CA LYS A 800 19.56 80.98 -66.36
C LYS A 800 18.55 79.86 -66.59
N ALA A 801 19.00 78.63 -66.36
CA ALA A 801 18.15 77.47 -66.15
C ALA A 801 18.83 76.52 -65.16
N ALA A 802 18.06 75.70 -64.43
CA ALA A 802 18.61 74.77 -63.44
C ALA A 802 18.01 73.38 -63.58
N PHE A 803 18.84 72.40 -63.24
CA PHE A 803 18.51 71.00 -63.05
C PHE A 803 18.67 70.69 -61.57
N TYR A 804 17.67 70.06 -60.99
CA TYR A 804 17.72 69.52 -59.64
C TYR A 804 17.75 68.00 -59.71
N GLY A 805 18.35 67.35 -58.70
CA GLY A 805 18.34 65.89 -58.58
C GLY A 805 19.53 65.17 -59.21
N LEU A 806 20.69 65.83 -59.36
CA LEU A 806 21.92 65.15 -59.78
C LEU A 806 22.47 64.34 -58.61
N ILE A 807 22.92 63.12 -58.87
CA ILE A 807 23.30 62.17 -57.84
C ILE A 807 24.79 62.33 -57.53
N ALA A 808 25.13 62.33 -56.24
CA ALA A 808 26.52 62.39 -55.80
C ALA A 808 27.30 61.14 -56.27
N GLY A 809 28.50 61.35 -56.82
CA GLY A 809 29.35 60.29 -57.37
C GLY A 809 29.19 60.06 -58.88
N GLU A 810 28.18 60.65 -59.52
CA GLU A 810 27.90 60.46 -60.95
C GLU A 810 28.50 61.57 -61.82
N THR A 811 28.72 61.25 -63.09
CA THR A 811 29.11 62.23 -64.12
C THR A 811 27.97 62.41 -65.12
N TYR A 812 27.74 63.65 -65.54
CA TYR A 812 26.69 64.01 -66.47
C TYR A 812 27.27 64.79 -67.66
N TRP A 813 26.59 64.75 -68.81
CA TRP A 813 26.88 65.56 -69.97
C TRP A 813 25.80 66.62 -70.16
N LEU A 814 26.18 67.89 -70.06
CA LEU A 814 25.32 69.01 -70.38
C LEU A 814 25.51 69.38 -71.85
N LYS A 815 24.43 69.25 -72.64
CA LYS A 815 24.44 69.52 -74.07
C LYS A 815 23.46 70.62 -74.43
N GLU A 816 23.93 71.66 -75.12
CA GLU A 816 23.02 72.61 -75.77
C GLU A 816 22.38 71.93 -76.99
N THR A 817 21.06 71.88 -77.00
CA THR A 817 20.26 71.25 -78.07
C THR A 817 19.57 72.26 -78.96
N ARG A 818 19.42 73.51 -78.49
CA ARG A 818 18.91 74.63 -79.30
C ARG A 818 19.51 75.95 -78.83
N ALA A 819 20.24 76.62 -79.72
CA ALA A 819 20.77 77.96 -79.44
C ALA A 819 19.66 79.01 -79.35
N PRO A 820 19.90 80.15 -78.67
CA PRO A 820 19.05 81.34 -78.73
C PRO A 820 18.88 81.85 -80.17
N VAL A 821 17.76 82.51 -80.45
CA VAL A 821 17.51 83.11 -81.77
C VAL A 821 18.60 84.13 -82.10
N GLY A 822 19.29 83.93 -83.23
CA GLY A 822 20.37 84.84 -83.67
C GLY A 822 21.78 84.41 -83.27
N TYR A 823 21.95 83.23 -82.65
CA TYR A 823 23.23 82.71 -82.17
C TYR A 823 23.57 81.34 -82.78
N ASN A 824 24.86 80.98 -82.78
CA ASN A 824 25.34 79.65 -83.14
C ASN A 824 25.10 78.67 -81.98
N LEU A 825 24.71 77.43 -82.30
CA LEU A 825 24.60 76.35 -81.32
C LEU A 825 25.99 75.93 -80.82
N ASP A 826 26.14 75.76 -79.50
CA ASP A 826 27.31 75.13 -78.93
C ASP A 826 27.38 73.64 -79.30
N ALA A 827 28.32 73.30 -80.18
CA ALA A 827 28.54 71.93 -80.62
C ALA A 827 29.24 71.06 -79.57
N GLN A 828 29.80 71.64 -78.51
CA GLN A 828 30.44 70.89 -77.43
C GLN A 828 29.41 70.35 -76.42
N ALA A 829 29.69 69.17 -75.85
CA ALA A 829 29.04 68.68 -74.64
C ALA A 829 29.98 68.93 -73.46
N HIS A 830 29.45 69.39 -72.34
CA HIS A 830 30.25 69.76 -71.17
C HIS A 830 30.04 68.73 -70.07
N ALA A 831 31.12 68.15 -69.55
CA ALA A 831 31.04 67.24 -68.43
C ALA A 831 30.66 68.01 -67.16
N ILE A 832 29.73 67.47 -66.39
CA ILE A 832 29.33 67.90 -65.05
C ILE A 832 29.62 66.72 -64.12
N VAL A 833 30.74 66.78 -63.42
CA VAL A 833 31.15 65.73 -62.49
C VAL A 833 30.67 66.09 -61.10
N VAL A 834 29.86 65.22 -60.50
CA VAL A 834 29.37 65.36 -59.13
C VAL A 834 30.18 64.43 -58.23
N ALA A 835 31.00 65.01 -57.35
CA ALA A 835 31.77 64.24 -56.38
C ALA A 835 30.86 63.60 -55.32
N ALA A 836 31.37 62.59 -54.62
CA ALA A 836 30.65 61.90 -53.54
C ALA A 836 30.24 62.83 -52.38
N ASP A 837 30.93 63.96 -52.19
CA ASP A 837 30.61 64.98 -51.19
C ASP A 837 29.60 66.04 -51.70
N GLY A 838 29.03 65.84 -52.89
CA GLY A 838 28.09 66.76 -53.53
C GLY A 838 28.74 67.95 -54.26
N THR A 839 30.07 68.06 -54.29
CA THR A 839 30.76 69.13 -55.03
C THR A 839 30.64 68.92 -56.54
N ILE A 840 30.28 69.99 -57.28
CA ILE A 840 30.10 69.92 -58.73
C ILE A 840 31.25 70.61 -59.46
N SER A 841 31.83 69.91 -60.43
CA SER A 841 32.93 70.36 -61.28
C SER A 841 32.65 70.13 -62.76
N THR A 842 33.45 70.74 -63.63
CA THR A 842 33.45 70.50 -65.08
C THR A 842 34.86 70.17 -65.56
N LEU A 843 34.99 69.57 -66.74
CA LEU A 843 36.27 69.23 -67.35
C LEU A 843 36.63 70.26 -68.43
N ASP A 844 37.87 70.77 -68.40
CA ASP A 844 38.38 71.62 -69.48
C ASP A 844 38.74 70.82 -70.74
N SER A 845 39.14 71.52 -71.82
CA SER A 845 39.51 70.90 -73.10
C SER A 845 40.74 69.97 -73.03
N ALA A 846 41.44 69.94 -71.89
CA ALA A 846 42.57 69.04 -71.62
C ALA A 846 42.20 67.89 -70.66
N GLY A 847 40.94 67.80 -70.22
CA GLY A 847 40.44 66.78 -69.29
C GLY A 847 40.74 67.09 -67.82
N THR A 848 41.09 68.32 -67.47
CA THR A 848 41.38 68.73 -66.08
C THR A 848 40.08 69.19 -65.40
N SER A 849 39.81 68.68 -64.20
CA SER A 849 38.62 69.06 -63.43
C SER A 849 38.77 70.44 -62.77
N ALA A 850 37.74 71.27 -62.92
CA ALA A 850 37.60 72.58 -62.30
C ALA A 850 36.22 72.70 -61.62
N ALA A 851 36.20 73.05 -60.34
CA ALA A 851 34.95 73.27 -59.60
C ALA A 851 34.13 74.41 -60.22
N LEU A 852 32.81 74.20 -60.33
CA LEU A 852 31.93 75.23 -60.86
C LEU A 852 31.69 76.34 -59.83
N PRO A 853 31.66 77.62 -60.26
CA PRO A 853 31.35 78.72 -59.36
C PRO A 853 29.91 78.63 -58.85
N ILE A 854 29.70 78.92 -57.57
CA ILE A 854 28.36 78.94 -56.98
C ILE A 854 27.74 80.32 -57.20
N ALA A 855 26.62 80.37 -57.93
CA ALA A 855 25.86 81.59 -58.17
C ALA A 855 24.40 81.40 -57.71
N GLY A 856 23.94 82.24 -56.78
CA GLY A 856 22.59 82.12 -56.22
C GLY A 856 22.34 80.85 -55.42
N GLY A 857 23.40 80.20 -54.90
CA GLY A 857 23.31 78.97 -54.10
C GLY A 857 23.43 77.67 -54.90
N ILE A 858 23.50 77.74 -56.24
CA ILE A 858 23.61 76.56 -57.12
C ILE A 858 24.93 76.64 -57.91
N ALA A 859 25.62 75.50 -58.06
CA ALA A 859 26.80 75.42 -58.90
C ALA A 859 26.41 75.72 -60.36
N THR A 860 27.02 76.75 -60.96
CA THR A 860 26.57 77.29 -62.24
C THR A 860 27.67 77.18 -63.29
N ILE A 861 27.41 76.44 -64.37
CA ILE A 861 28.27 76.43 -65.56
C ILE A 861 27.87 77.57 -66.50
N THR A 862 28.85 78.28 -67.05
CA THR A 862 28.62 79.40 -67.96
C THR A 862 28.93 78.99 -69.39
N ILE A 863 27.94 79.05 -70.28
CA ILE A 863 28.05 78.66 -71.70
C ILE A 863 27.81 79.89 -72.59
N ALA A 864 28.79 80.24 -73.43
CA ALA A 864 28.73 81.42 -74.30
C ALA A 864 28.48 81.03 -75.77
N ASP A 865 27.63 81.79 -76.48
CA ASP A 865 27.43 81.62 -77.93
C ASP A 865 27.89 82.84 -78.72
N ASP A 866 28.39 82.57 -79.92
CA ASP A 866 28.71 83.59 -80.91
C ASP A 866 27.46 84.00 -81.72
N PRO A 867 27.24 85.31 -81.97
CA PRO A 867 26.12 85.80 -82.78
C PRO A 867 26.28 85.46 -84.28
N LEU A 868 25.17 85.22 -84.98
CA LEU A 868 25.13 84.97 -86.42
C LEU A 868 25.45 86.25 -87.24
N PRO A 869 26.31 86.19 -88.28
CA PRO A 869 26.65 87.34 -89.10
C PRO A 869 25.51 87.78 -90.03
N ILE A 870 25.17 89.07 -90.04
CA ILE A 870 24.16 89.68 -90.93
C ILE A 870 24.84 90.22 -92.21
N LEU A 871 24.37 89.84 -93.41
CA LEU A 871 24.89 90.33 -94.71
C LEU A 871 24.38 91.76 -95.04
N PRO A 872 25.21 92.67 -95.62
CA PRO A 872 24.79 94.03 -95.96
C PRO A 872 24.16 94.12 -97.37
N GLY A 873 22.95 94.68 -97.48
CA GLY A 873 22.27 94.94 -98.77
C GLY A 873 21.89 96.41 -98.93
N THR A 874 22.52 97.09 -99.91
CA THR A 874 22.26 98.48 -100.29
C THR A 874 21.48 98.59 -101.62
N ALA A 875 20.64 99.62 -101.68
CA ALA A 875 20.10 100.35 -102.84
C ALA A 875 18.73 99.95 -103.44
N GLY A 876 17.81 100.93 -103.41
CA GLY A 876 17.09 101.34 -104.64
C GLY A 876 15.56 101.39 -104.58
N ALA A 877 14.99 102.59 -104.70
CA ALA A 877 13.56 102.88 -104.73
C ALA A 877 12.92 102.76 -106.14
N GLY A 878 11.67 102.27 -106.21
CA GLY A 878 10.62 102.79 -107.13
C GLY A 878 10.09 101.92 -108.30
N ILE A 879 8.73 101.85 -108.37
CA ILE A 879 7.82 101.52 -109.51
C ILE A 879 7.54 100.01 -109.73
N VAL A 880 6.40 99.39 -109.33
CA VAL A 880 4.95 99.47 -109.69
C VAL A 880 4.54 98.72 -110.98
N GLY A 881 3.83 97.59 -110.81
CA GLY A 881 2.57 97.21 -111.53
C GLY A 881 2.61 96.27 -112.76
N ILE A 882 1.95 95.09 -112.65
CA ILE A 882 1.09 94.33 -113.64
C ILE A 882 0.89 92.90 -113.06
N LEU A 883 -0.27 92.46 -112.57
CA LEU A 883 -1.52 91.94 -113.20
C LEU A 883 -1.56 90.39 -113.43
N LEU A 884 -2.40 89.74 -112.61
CA LEU A 884 -3.36 88.62 -112.86
C LEU A 884 -2.94 87.20 -113.34
N ALA A 885 -3.57 86.23 -112.64
CA ALA A 885 -4.02 84.88 -113.05
C ALA A 885 -2.95 83.78 -113.24
N GLY A 886 -3.12 82.52 -112.81
CA GLY A 886 -4.15 81.74 -112.12
C GLY A 886 -3.44 80.43 -111.69
N SER A 887 -3.85 79.69 -110.66
CA SER A 887 -4.98 78.74 -110.66
C SER A 887 -5.09 78.18 -109.23
N THR A 888 -6.17 78.44 -108.47
CA THR A 888 -7.29 77.50 -108.22
C THR A 888 -6.83 76.11 -107.73
N LEU A 889 -7.24 75.56 -106.58
CA LEU A 889 -8.58 75.11 -106.13
C LEU A 889 -8.23 74.16 -104.93
N VAL A 890 -8.87 74.05 -103.77
CA VAL A 890 -10.26 73.68 -103.36
C VAL A 890 -10.24 73.84 -101.81
N LEU A 891 -11.07 74.69 -101.20
CA LEU A 891 -12.28 74.35 -100.40
C LEU A 891 -12.08 73.16 -99.44
N GLY A 892 -12.46 73.17 -98.16
CA GLY A 892 -13.37 74.02 -97.40
C GLY A 892 -14.00 73.18 -96.29
N GLY A 893 -14.45 73.83 -95.21
CA GLY A 893 -15.35 73.27 -94.18
C GLY A 893 -14.64 72.40 -93.13
N GLY A 894 -14.78 72.64 -91.83
CA GLY A 894 -15.97 73.08 -91.11
C GLY A 894 -16.38 71.95 -90.18
N THR A 895 -16.01 72.04 -88.90
CA THR A 895 -16.93 72.32 -87.76
C THR A 895 -17.67 71.12 -87.19
N ALA A 896 -17.74 71.15 -85.85
CA ALA A 896 -18.75 70.59 -84.96
C ALA A 896 -18.63 69.09 -84.66
N ALA A 897 -18.22 68.69 -83.45
CA ALA A 897 -18.88 68.85 -82.15
C ALA A 897 -19.85 67.69 -81.81
N LEU A 898 -19.56 67.12 -80.64
CA LEU A 898 -20.48 66.54 -79.67
C LEU A 898 -21.15 65.17 -79.94
N HIS A 899 -20.96 64.33 -78.92
CA HIS A 899 -21.98 63.61 -78.17
C HIS A 899 -22.27 62.12 -78.48
N VAL A 900 -21.92 61.31 -77.46
CA VAL A 900 -22.85 60.54 -76.60
C VAL A 900 -22.97 59.01 -76.76
N ARG A 901 -22.69 58.38 -75.61
CA ARG A 901 -23.24 57.17 -74.97
C ARG A 901 -23.02 55.77 -75.59
N ARG A 902 -22.26 54.98 -74.82
CA ARG A 902 -22.72 53.82 -74.02
C ARG A 902 -23.96 53.07 -74.55
N ARG A 903 -23.79 51.79 -74.90
CA ARG A 903 -24.18 50.61 -74.08
C ARG A 903 -24.14 49.31 -74.87
N GLY A 904 -23.68 48.26 -74.19
CA GLY A 904 -24.17 46.88 -74.32
C GLY A 904 -23.56 46.10 -75.49
N GLY A 905 -23.04 44.89 -75.32
CA GLY A 905 -23.13 43.97 -74.20
C GLY A 905 -23.27 42.56 -74.75
N ARG A 906 -22.78 41.60 -73.95
CA ARG A 906 -23.12 40.16 -73.93
C ARG A 906 -22.57 39.33 -75.11
N ARG A 907 -21.62 38.42 -74.79
CA ARG A 907 -21.83 37.01 -74.33
C ARG A 907 -21.49 36.10 -75.52
N SER A 908 -20.87 34.93 -75.43
CA SER A 908 -20.71 33.98 -74.32
C SER A 908 -20.10 32.69 -74.90
N LEU A 909 -19.46 31.91 -74.02
CA LEU A 909 -19.13 30.46 -74.15
C LEU A 909 -18.02 30.10 -75.15
N GLY A 910 -17.13 29.16 -74.86
CA GLY A 910 -17.03 28.22 -73.74
C GLY A 910 -15.66 27.57 -73.76
N GLY A 911 -15.07 27.34 -72.59
CA GLY A 911 -14.80 25.99 -72.08
C GLY A 911 -13.30 25.75 -72.09
N SER A 912 -12.66 25.07 -71.16
CA SER A 912 -13.10 24.42 -69.92
C SER A 912 -11.82 23.93 -69.23
N TYR A 913 -11.81 24.05 -67.90
CA TYR A 913 -11.02 23.27 -66.93
C TYR A 913 -9.51 23.52 -66.74
N SER A 914 -9.25 24.04 -65.53
CA SER A 914 -8.01 24.20 -64.75
C SER A 914 -7.75 22.92 -63.90
N PRO A 915 -6.62 22.73 -63.17
CA PRO A 915 -6.25 23.58 -62.03
C PRO A 915 -4.75 23.99 -61.90
N ARG A 916 -4.59 25.22 -61.36
CA ARG A 916 -3.68 25.70 -60.29
C ARG A 916 -2.15 25.75 -60.47
N HIS A 917 -1.66 26.99 -60.66
CA HIS A 917 -0.76 27.82 -59.79
C HIS A 917 0.32 27.11 -58.93
N MET A 918 1.62 27.41 -59.16
CA MET A 918 2.48 28.54 -58.67
C MET A 918 3.14 28.21 -57.31
N LYS A 919 4.48 28.27 -57.21
CA LYS A 919 5.32 29.44 -56.82
C LYS A 919 4.92 29.99 -55.44
N ARG A 920 5.84 29.87 -54.46
CA ARG A 920 6.68 30.95 -53.88
C ARG A 920 5.86 31.86 -52.95
N GLU A 921 6.31 32.13 -51.72
CA GLU A 921 7.36 33.13 -51.40
C GLU A 921 7.09 34.49 -52.05
#